data_AF-A0A0X3TVE7-F1
#
_entry.id   AF-A0A0X3TVE7-F1
#
_cell.length_a   1.000
_cell.length_b   1.000
_cell.length_c   1.000
_cell.angle_alpha   90.00
_cell.angle_beta   90.00
_cell.angle_gamma   90.00
#
_symmetry.space_group_name_H-M   'P 1'
#
loop_
_entity.id
_entity.type
_entity.pdbx_description
1 polymer ?
#
loop_
_entity_poly.entity_id
_entity_poly.type
_entity_poly.pdbx_seq_one_letter_code
_entity_poly.pdbx_strand_id
1 'polypeptide(L)'
;MKLRRQLLLLSLVTLAMPWAGCQYLRQVDETLAAGQLQALEATASAVAARLASAPSLILADPERQHRPHGAQLYLNPLPQPPLVDGYGDEWRQWSLSPQLLTDQKNTPLARATLGLRGGQIYLLLTVNDDTPSYHDPRTGLRASGDAVEIHAGDRHYTLPVASQGPAAALWHNRTRGNVERELRLRGRWATSPGGYQLELSLPRELANGEMAITVIDRHNSSGGSPARLASTLPADGIPGRLVQPLNALQAELEHFRRPGLRLAVVDSEGFLLASTGTLHQQRPRDQDTPWLQSWAYRRLMRQSNLPALPESGLPTFEPGGRSLASHWFRAPLDGRIGAVSAAVVTRADDIVERPVLGRVIALQSGDSVLALTESAAHRLWLLSATAAGAAALLLLGYASWLSWRVRRLHRAATNAIDSSGRLRGNFPRARLGDELGDLNRAFADLLGELDRYHHYLRTLASKLSHELRTPLAVVRSSLDNLAMAELPADSRRYAERAQEGGARLSGILNSLSAASDLEASIRHAERESFDLADLLQALVQCYQDAHPQHRFRLERPEGELRCHGAPELLAQLMDKLVDNAVSFAPQDSEILVRARHHGDGYCLQVENEGPALPDGFDRKLFDSLVSVRPGGDRGGHLGLGLYIARLIAEFHGGRLAAANRADRSGAVFTLLLPRGVTGDRAIAEAPGSG
;
A
#
# COMPACT_ATOMS: atom_id res chain seq x y z
N MET A 1 -11.14 23.87 8.57
CA MET A 1 -9.89 23.55 7.84
C MET A 1 -10.27 23.01 6.47
N LYS A 2 -9.59 23.42 5.39
CA LYS A 2 -9.88 22.93 4.03
C LYS A 2 -9.74 21.40 3.96
N LEU A 3 -10.65 20.71 3.27
CA LEU A 3 -10.68 19.25 3.04
C LEU A 3 -9.30 18.62 2.78
N ARG A 4 -8.52 19.28 1.90
CA ARG A 4 -7.19 18.83 1.49
C ARG A 4 -6.20 18.72 2.66
N ARG A 5 -6.28 19.64 3.64
CA ARG A 5 -5.39 19.62 4.82
C ARG A 5 -5.71 18.45 5.74
N GLN A 6 -6.98 18.08 5.91
CA GLN A 6 -7.37 16.94 6.74
C GLN A 6 -6.91 15.61 6.13
N LEU A 7 -7.07 15.45 4.82
CA LEU A 7 -6.61 14.27 4.08
C LEU A 7 -5.08 14.12 4.12
N LEU A 8 -4.35 15.24 3.98
CA LEU A 8 -2.88 15.24 4.04
C LEU A 8 -2.37 14.95 5.45
N LEU A 9 -3.03 15.47 6.49
CA LEU A 9 -2.68 15.16 7.89
C LEU A 9 -2.92 13.68 8.21
N LEU A 10 -4.07 13.13 7.77
CA LEU A 10 -4.39 11.73 7.99
C LEU A 10 -3.38 10.80 7.28
N SER A 11 -3.04 11.09 6.01
CA SER A 11 -2.08 10.28 5.25
C SER A 11 -0.66 10.36 5.84
N LEU A 12 -0.24 11.53 6.30
CA LEU A 12 1.09 11.74 6.88
C LEU A 12 1.23 11.03 8.25
N VAL A 13 0.18 11.06 9.08
CA VAL A 13 0.13 10.31 10.35
C VAL A 13 0.18 8.80 10.12
N THR A 14 -0.56 8.28 9.12
CA THR A 14 -0.52 6.85 8.79
C THR A 14 0.83 6.38 8.26
N LEU A 15 1.59 7.25 7.59
CA LEU A 15 2.92 6.91 7.07
C LEU A 15 4.01 7.00 8.16
N ALA A 16 3.85 7.90 9.13
CA ALA A 16 4.82 8.09 10.22
C ALA A 16 4.81 6.94 11.24
N MET A 17 3.65 6.32 11.49
CA MET A 17 3.47 5.25 12.50
C MET A 17 4.35 4.00 12.25
N PRO A 18 4.35 3.38 11.05
CA PRO A 18 5.22 2.22 10.78
C PRO A 18 6.70 2.55 10.91
N TRP A 19 7.10 3.76 10.51
CA TRP A 19 8.48 4.22 10.59
C TRP A 19 8.93 4.43 12.04
N ALA A 20 8.12 5.10 12.85
CA ALA A 20 8.39 5.29 14.28
C ALA A 20 8.43 3.95 15.02
N GLY A 21 7.52 3.03 14.68
CA GLY A 21 7.52 1.67 15.22
C GLY A 21 8.80 0.90 14.87
N CYS A 22 9.27 0.99 13.63
CA CYS A 22 10.55 0.39 13.23
C CYS A 22 11.75 0.96 14.01
N GLN A 23 11.77 2.28 14.24
CA GLN A 23 12.82 2.91 15.05
C GLN A 23 12.80 2.44 16.49
N TYR A 24 11.61 2.42 17.11
CA TYR A 24 11.44 1.92 18.48
C TYR A 24 11.93 0.47 18.62
N LEU A 25 11.58 -0.39 17.65
CA LEU A 25 11.98 -1.79 17.67
C LEU A 25 13.51 -1.97 17.61
N ARG A 26 14.20 -1.14 16.81
CA ARG A 26 15.67 -1.12 16.77
C ARG A 26 16.27 -0.69 18.10
N GLN A 27 15.74 0.38 18.70
CA GLN A 27 16.23 0.89 19.97
C GLN A 27 16.03 -0.13 21.10
N VAL A 28 14.91 -0.88 21.09
CA VAL A 28 14.66 -1.97 22.02
C VAL A 28 15.64 -3.13 21.80
N ASP A 29 15.92 -3.53 20.56
CA ASP A 29 16.92 -4.58 20.27
C ASP A 29 18.31 -4.18 20.79
N GLU A 30 18.76 -2.95 20.49
CA GLU A 30 20.06 -2.44 20.92
C GLU A 30 20.19 -2.37 22.44
N THR A 31 19.15 -1.89 23.14
CA THR A 31 19.15 -1.78 24.60
C THR A 31 19.09 -3.15 25.28
N LEU A 32 18.28 -4.08 24.78
CA LEU A 32 18.25 -5.46 25.29
C LEU A 32 19.58 -6.19 25.05
N ALA A 33 20.18 -6.02 23.87
CA ALA A 33 21.49 -6.59 23.58
C ALA A 33 22.57 -6.02 24.51
N ALA A 34 22.61 -4.70 24.72
CA ALA A 34 23.54 -4.09 25.67
C ALA A 34 23.34 -4.62 27.11
N GLY A 35 22.09 -4.73 27.56
CA GLY A 35 21.76 -5.27 28.89
C GLY A 35 22.19 -6.74 29.05
N GLN A 36 22.04 -7.56 28.01
CA GLN A 36 22.53 -8.94 28.03
C GLN A 36 24.06 -9.01 28.11
N LEU A 37 24.77 -8.20 27.32
CA LEU A 37 26.22 -8.15 27.35
C LEU A 37 26.72 -7.76 28.75
N GLN A 38 26.09 -6.75 29.37
CA GLN A 38 26.42 -6.32 30.73
C GLN A 38 26.13 -7.40 31.80
N ALA A 39 25.04 -8.16 31.65
CA ALA A 39 24.76 -9.30 32.54
C ALA A 39 25.77 -10.45 32.37
N LEU A 40 26.21 -10.69 31.13
CA LEU A 40 27.25 -11.65 30.80
C LEU A 40 28.61 -11.21 31.37
N GLU A 41 28.91 -9.91 31.30
CA GLU A 41 30.05 -9.26 31.97
C GLU A 41 30.06 -9.46 33.47
N ALA A 42 28.93 -9.18 34.14
CA ALA A 42 28.81 -9.42 35.57
C ALA A 42 29.03 -10.90 35.91
N THR A 43 28.51 -11.82 35.10
CA THR A 43 28.69 -13.26 35.29
C THR A 43 30.14 -13.69 35.11
N ALA A 44 30.80 -13.28 34.02
CA ALA A 44 32.20 -13.59 33.74
C ALA A 44 33.12 -13.02 34.84
N SER A 45 32.89 -11.78 35.26
CA SER A 45 33.63 -11.13 36.34
C SER A 45 33.40 -11.80 37.70
N ALA A 46 32.18 -12.27 38.00
CA ALA A 46 31.89 -12.99 39.24
C ALA A 46 32.62 -14.36 39.28
N VAL A 47 32.61 -15.09 38.17
CA VAL A 47 33.38 -16.35 38.04
C VAL A 47 34.87 -16.06 38.15
N ALA A 48 35.37 -15.03 37.48
CA ALA A 48 36.78 -14.64 37.55
C ALA A 48 37.20 -14.25 38.98
N ALA A 49 36.36 -13.51 39.72
CA ALA A 49 36.59 -13.16 41.11
C ALA A 49 36.59 -14.39 42.03
N ARG A 50 35.69 -15.36 41.78
CA ARG A 50 35.69 -16.63 42.51
C ARG A 50 36.98 -17.40 42.27
N LEU A 51 37.43 -17.52 41.03
CA LEU A 51 38.68 -18.21 40.70
C LEU A 51 39.92 -17.46 41.24
N ALA A 52 39.87 -16.13 41.28
CA ALA A 52 40.91 -15.32 41.90
C ALA A 52 41.05 -15.57 43.42
N SER A 53 39.96 -15.96 44.10
CA SER A 53 39.99 -16.36 45.52
C SER A 53 40.59 -17.75 45.76
N ALA A 54 40.72 -18.58 44.72
CA ALA A 54 41.29 -19.92 44.79
C ALA A 54 42.32 -20.15 43.65
N PRO A 55 43.48 -19.46 43.68
CA PRO A 55 44.46 -19.49 42.59
C PRO A 55 44.96 -20.89 42.22
N SER A 56 45.00 -21.81 43.19
CA SER A 56 45.42 -23.21 43.01
C SER A 56 44.52 -24.01 42.07
N LEU A 57 43.30 -23.55 41.78
CA LEU A 57 42.40 -24.19 40.81
C LEU A 57 42.82 -23.95 39.36
N ILE A 58 43.42 -22.79 39.06
CA ILE A 58 43.93 -22.45 37.72
C ILE A 58 45.40 -22.85 37.61
N LEU A 59 46.16 -22.59 38.68
CA LEU A 59 47.59 -22.85 38.76
C LEU A 59 47.87 -24.13 39.54
N ALA A 60 47.55 -25.28 38.93
CA ALA A 60 47.87 -26.58 39.53
C ALA A 60 49.39 -26.81 39.66
N ASP A 61 50.18 -26.17 38.79
CA ASP A 61 51.64 -26.22 38.78
C ASP A 61 52.23 -24.80 38.82
N PRO A 62 52.82 -24.36 39.94
CA PRO A 62 53.45 -23.04 40.08
C PRO A 62 54.62 -22.79 39.13
N GLU A 63 55.36 -23.83 38.74
CA GLU A 63 56.53 -23.72 37.87
C GLU A 63 56.13 -23.27 36.45
N ARG A 64 54.88 -23.52 36.07
CA ARG A 64 54.33 -23.13 34.77
C ARG A 64 54.43 -21.62 34.49
N GLN A 65 54.23 -20.78 35.51
CA GLN A 65 54.26 -19.31 35.33
C GLN A 65 55.64 -18.76 35.02
N HIS A 66 56.69 -19.50 35.35
CA HIS A 66 58.07 -19.06 35.14
C HIS A 66 58.60 -19.48 33.76
N ARG A 67 57.81 -20.24 32.98
CA ARG A 67 58.18 -20.68 31.64
C ARG A 67 57.83 -19.61 30.60
N PRO A 68 58.69 -19.42 29.57
CA PRO A 68 58.42 -18.45 28.52
C PRO A 68 57.25 -18.90 27.63
N HIS A 69 56.58 -17.91 27.02
CA HIS A 69 55.47 -18.15 26.11
C HIS A 69 55.86 -19.08 24.95
N GLY A 70 55.01 -20.06 24.66
CA GLY A 70 55.19 -21.01 23.56
C GLY A 70 56.07 -22.22 23.90
N ALA A 71 56.64 -22.26 25.11
CA ALA A 71 57.36 -23.44 25.60
C ALA A 71 56.43 -24.58 26.01
N GLN A 72 55.21 -24.24 26.41
CA GLN A 72 54.23 -25.19 26.92
C GLN A 72 53.58 -25.97 25.77
N LEU A 73 53.16 -27.20 26.08
CA LEU A 73 52.47 -28.09 25.14
C LEU A 73 51.14 -28.52 25.73
N TYR A 74 50.08 -28.47 24.92
CA TYR A 74 48.73 -28.78 25.36
C TYR A 74 48.31 -30.22 25.01
N LEU A 75 47.88 -30.97 26.03
CA LEU A 75 47.38 -32.33 25.92
C LEU A 75 45.86 -32.34 25.77
N ASN A 76 45.39 -32.60 24.56
CA ASN A 76 43.97 -32.75 24.29
C ASN A 76 43.45 -34.10 24.82
N PRO A 77 42.36 -34.14 25.61
CA PRO A 77 41.75 -35.41 26.00
C PRO A 77 41.16 -36.10 24.76
N LEU A 78 41.67 -37.27 24.39
CA LEU A 78 41.20 -37.96 23.18
C LEU A 78 39.97 -38.84 23.49
N PRO A 79 38.97 -38.89 22.58
CA PRO A 79 37.79 -39.75 22.76
C PRO A 79 38.14 -41.24 22.71
N GLN A 80 39.12 -41.60 21.89
CA GLN A 80 39.65 -42.95 21.71
C GLN A 80 41.15 -42.88 21.37
N PRO A 81 41.94 -43.95 21.62
CA PRO A 81 43.34 -43.97 21.21
C PRO A 81 43.45 -43.99 19.67
N PRO A 82 44.29 -43.13 19.06
CA PRO A 82 44.51 -43.15 17.62
C PRO A 82 45.32 -44.39 17.21
N LEU A 83 45.16 -44.81 15.96
CA LEU A 83 45.98 -45.85 15.38
C LEU A 83 47.31 -45.25 14.94
N VAL A 84 48.43 -45.65 15.58
CA VAL A 84 49.76 -45.12 15.27
C VAL A 84 50.29 -45.73 13.96
N ASP A 85 49.78 -45.23 12.83
CA ASP A 85 50.14 -45.67 11.48
C ASP A 85 50.90 -44.60 10.67
N GLY A 86 51.03 -43.39 11.22
CA GLY A 86 51.75 -42.27 10.61
C GLY A 86 50.82 -41.29 9.90
N TYR A 87 49.56 -41.65 9.66
CA TYR A 87 48.55 -40.80 9.03
C TYR A 87 47.70 -40.10 10.10
N GLY A 88 47.14 -38.94 9.72
CA GLY A 88 46.45 -38.03 10.65
C GLY A 88 44.95 -37.99 10.43
N ASP A 89 44.34 -39.08 9.95
CA ASP A 89 42.93 -39.09 9.54
C ASP A 89 41.98 -38.93 10.75
N GLU A 90 42.22 -39.65 11.84
CA GLU A 90 41.43 -39.59 13.08
C GLU A 90 41.54 -38.22 13.75
N TRP A 91 42.75 -37.66 13.76
CA TRP A 91 43.03 -36.35 14.35
C TRP A 91 42.25 -35.22 13.67
N ARG A 92 42.06 -35.31 12.35
CA ARG A 92 41.23 -34.36 11.58
C ARG A 92 39.75 -34.44 11.95
N GLN A 93 39.24 -35.63 12.25
CA GLN A 93 37.84 -35.82 12.67
C GLN A 93 37.55 -35.19 14.04
N TRP A 94 38.55 -35.12 14.92
CA TRP A 94 38.40 -34.51 16.24
C TRP A 94 38.55 -32.98 16.24
N SER A 95 38.89 -32.37 15.10
CA SER A 95 39.01 -30.90 14.92
C SER A 95 39.85 -30.23 16.01
N LEU A 96 40.95 -30.87 16.41
CA LEU A 96 41.87 -30.34 17.42
C LEU A 96 42.74 -29.23 16.80
N SER A 97 42.97 -28.15 17.54
CA SER A 97 43.83 -27.06 17.09
C SER A 97 45.31 -27.43 17.23
N PRO A 98 46.10 -27.48 16.15
CA PRO A 98 47.53 -27.74 16.23
C PRO A 98 48.30 -26.52 16.76
N GLN A 99 49.35 -26.76 17.52
CA GLN A 99 50.34 -25.76 17.88
C GLN A 99 51.31 -25.55 16.72
N LEU A 100 51.49 -24.30 16.30
CA LEU A 100 52.39 -23.93 15.22
C LEU A 100 53.81 -23.77 15.75
N LEU A 101 54.75 -24.50 15.15
CA LEU A 101 56.19 -24.41 15.41
C LEU A 101 56.82 -23.55 14.33
N THR A 102 57.36 -22.40 14.72
CA THR A 102 58.03 -21.46 13.82
C THR A 102 59.54 -21.50 13.99
N ASP A 103 60.28 -21.21 12.92
CA ASP A 103 61.72 -21.02 13.00
C ASP A 103 62.10 -19.64 13.58
N GLN A 104 63.41 -19.37 13.70
CA GLN A 104 63.93 -18.09 14.22
C GLN A 104 63.48 -16.85 13.43
N LYS A 105 63.00 -17.02 12.19
CA LYS A 105 62.48 -15.94 11.34
C LYS A 105 60.95 -15.83 11.43
N ASN A 106 60.33 -16.52 12.40
CA ASN A 106 58.90 -16.59 12.60
C ASN A 106 58.14 -17.22 11.40
N THR A 107 58.81 -18.06 10.61
CA THR A 107 58.18 -18.78 9.51
C THR A 107 57.71 -20.15 9.99
N PRO A 108 56.49 -20.60 9.65
CA PRO A 108 55.98 -21.89 10.08
C PRO A 108 56.81 -23.03 9.46
N LEU A 109 57.28 -23.94 10.30
CA LEU A 109 58.03 -25.14 9.89
C LEU A 109 57.23 -26.41 10.16
N ALA A 110 56.54 -26.49 11.30
CA ALA A 110 55.79 -27.67 11.67
C ALA A 110 54.51 -27.35 12.45
N ARG A 111 53.62 -28.32 12.52
CA ARG A 111 52.38 -28.30 13.31
C ARG A 111 52.36 -29.52 14.22
N ALA A 112 52.25 -29.30 15.52
CA ALA A 112 52.20 -30.35 16.52
C ALA A 112 50.84 -30.37 17.22
N THR A 113 50.21 -31.54 17.26
CA THR A 113 48.99 -31.78 18.04
C THR A 113 49.27 -32.91 19.02
N LEU A 114 49.10 -32.64 20.32
CA LEU A 114 49.26 -33.66 21.35
C LEU A 114 47.90 -34.09 21.91
N GLY A 115 47.79 -35.36 22.27
CA GLY A 115 46.62 -35.93 22.90
C GLY A 115 46.97 -36.87 24.04
N LEU A 116 46.03 -37.06 24.97
CA LEU A 116 46.19 -37.93 26.13
C LEU A 116 45.03 -38.93 26.19
N ARG A 117 45.36 -40.23 26.29
CA ARG A 117 44.37 -41.30 26.54
C ARG A 117 45.02 -42.48 27.23
N GLY A 118 44.37 -43.00 28.28
CA GLY A 118 44.80 -44.23 28.95
C GLY A 118 46.24 -44.20 29.48
N GLY A 119 46.72 -43.04 29.92
CA GLY A 119 48.10 -42.85 30.38
C GLY A 119 49.15 -42.75 29.27
N GLN A 120 48.75 -42.75 28.00
CA GLN A 120 49.64 -42.54 26.84
C GLN A 120 49.45 -41.14 26.28
N ILE A 121 50.56 -40.48 25.96
CA ILE A 121 50.62 -39.25 25.17
C ILE A 121 50.78 -39.66 23.71
N TYR A 122 49.95 -39.09 22.86
CA TYR A 122 50.03 -39.22 21.41
C TYR A 122 50.45 -37.88 20.82
N LEU A 123 51.29 -37.90 19.79
CA LEU A 123 51.75 -36.72 19.08
C LEU A 123 51.55 -36.95 17.59
N LEU A 124 50.83 -36.03 16.96
CA LEU A 124 50.83 -35.85 15.51
C LEU A 124 51.68 -34.64 15.17
N LEU A 125 52.73 -34.84 14.39
CA LEU A 125 53.61 -33.80 13.92
C LEU A 125 53.64 -33.79 12.40
N THR A 126 53.18 -32.70 11.79
CA THR A 126 53.27 -32.49 10.34
C THR A 126 54.33 -31.42 10.07
N VAL A 127 55.37 -31.78 9.31
CA VAL A 127 56.47 -30.88 8.95
C VAL A 127 56.36 -30.49 7.50
N ASN A 128 56.47 -29.19 7.23
CA ASN A 128 56.49 -28.64 5.89
C ASN A 128 57.94 -28.47 5.44
N ASP A 129 58.36 -29.34 4.51
CA ASP A 129 59.70 -29.40 3.96
C ASP A 129 59.63 -29.88 2.51
N ASP A 130 60.06 -29.02 1.59
CA ASP A 130 60.08 -29.29 0.15
C ASP A 130 61.24 -30.20 -0.27
N THR A 131 62.25 -30.35 0.60
CA THR A 131 63.46 -31.15 0.35
C THR A 131 63.83 -32.05 1.53
N PRO A 132 62.97 -33.01 1.94
CA PRO A 132 63.24 -33.86 3.10
C PRO A 132 64.58 -34.59 2.99
N SER A 133 65.45 -34.42 3.99
CA SER A 133 66.73 -35.09 4.08
C SER A 133 66.66 -36.31 4.97
N TYR A 134 66.68 -37.51 4.38
CA TYR A 134 66.56 -38.75 5.14
C TYR A 134 67.88 -39.19 5.80
N HIS A 135 67.72 -39.89 6.92
CA HIS A 135 68.80 -40.51 7.67
C HIS A 135 69.64 -41.49 6.82
N ASP A 136 70.96 -41.26 6.71
CA ASP A 136 71.92 -42.23 6.16
C ASP A 136 72.67 -42.97 7.29
N PRO A 137 72.37 -44.25 7.55
CA PRO A 137 72.98 -45.03 8.63
C PRO A 137 74.51 -45.20 8.51
N ARG A 138 75.09 -45.00 7.31
CA ARG A 138 76.53 -45.22 7.06
C ARG A 138 77.41 -44.11 7.62
N THR A 139 76.83 -42.95 7.89
CA THR A 139 77.56 -41.76 8.36
C THR A 139 77.99 -41.84 9.83
N GLY A 140 77.44 -42.78 10.61
CA GLY A 140 77.68 -42.91 12.05
C GLY A 140 77.08 -41.78 12.90
N LEU A 141 76.48 -40.75 12.27
CA LEU A 141 75.77 -39.69 12.97
C LEU A 141 74.39 -40.18 13.41
N ARG A 142 73.96 -39.82 14.62
CA ARG A 142 72.65 -40.22 15.17
C ARG A 142 71.48 -39.73 14.32
N ALA A 143 71.66 -38.59 13.68
CA ALA A 143 70.71 -37.97 12.75
C ALA A 143 71.50 -37.34 11.59
N SER A 144 71.76 -38.13 10.55
CA SER A 144 72.33 -37.70 9.28
C SER A 144 71.23 -37.21 8.33
N GLY A 145 70.85 -35.94 8.44
CA GLY A 145 69.70 -35.37 7.74
C GLY A 145 68.72 -34.77 8.74
N ASP A 146 67.44 -34.74 8.41
CA ASP A 146 66.40 -34.20 9.27
C ASP A 146 66.17 -35.07 10.49
N ALA A 147 65.76 -34.42 11.57
CA ALA A 147 65.42 -35.10 12.80
C ALA A 147 64.34 -34.38 13.57
N VAL A 148 63.57 -35.17 14.30
CA VAL A 148 62.69 -34.68 15.34
C VAL A 148 63.29 -35.08 16.68
N GLU A 149 63.49 -34.09 17.54
CA GLU A 149 63.99 -34.28 18.89
C GLU A 149 62.84 -34.08 19.88
N ILE A 150 62.74 -35.03 20.82
CA ILE A 150 61.75 -35.02 21.88
C ILE A 150 62.51 -35.02 23.20
N HIS A 151 62.33 -33.94 23.95
CA HIS A 151 62.76 -33.86 25.34
C HIS A 151 61.58 -34.27 26.19
N ALA A 152 61.75 -35.29 27.04
CA ALA A 152 60.72 -35.81 27.92
C ALA A 152 61.36 -36.11 29.28
N GLY A 153 61.02 -35.31 30.29
CA GLY A 153 61.75 -35.25 31.56
C GLY A 153 63.26 -35.05 31.35
N ASP A 154 64.07 -35.86 32.01
CA ASP A 154 65.55 -35.79 31.95
C ASP A 154 66.17 -36.42 30.69
N ARG A 155 65.34 -36.98 29.79
CA ARG A 155 65.81 -37.69 28.59
C ARG A 155 65.55 -36.89 27.33
N HIS A 156 66.52 -36.96 26.43
CA HIS A 156 66.44 -36.42 25.09
C HIS A 156 66.48 -37.58 24.09
N TYR A 157 65.44 -37.68 23.27
CA TYR A 157 65.24 -38.68 22.23
C TYR A 157 65.37 -38.03 20.85
N THR A 158 66.27 -38.54 20.03
CA THR A 158 66.40 -38.15 18.62
C THR A 158 65.69 -39.19 17.75
N LEU A 159 64.78 -38.72 16.90
CA LEU A 159 64.05 -39.52 15.92
C LEU A 159 64.51 -39.10 14.52
N PRO A 160 65.41 -39.87 13.88
CA PRO A 160 65.86 -39.56 12.53
C PRO A 160 64.72 -39.74 11.53
N VAL A 161 64.58 -38.79 10.60
CA VAL A 161 63.52 -38.84 9.59
C VAL A 161 63.81 -39.95 8.58
N ALA A 162 62.77 -40.68 8.22
CA ALA A 162 62.79 -41.72 7.19
C ALA A 162 61.64 -41.48 6.20
N SER A 163 61.76 -42.01 4.97
CA SER A 163 60.76 -41.81 3.92
C SER A 163 59.39 -42.36 4.29
N GLN A 164 59.35 -43.54 4.94
CA GLN A 164 58.13 -44.15 5.48
C GLN A 164 58.50 -45.31 6.42
N GLY A 165 57.63 -45.61 7.40
CA GLY A 165 57.77 -46.79 8.26
C GLY A 165 58.05 -46.47 9.72
N PRO A 166 58.45 -47.46 10.54
CA PRO A 166 58.55 -47.29 11.99
C PRO A 166 59.62 -46.28 12.37
N ALA A 167 59.28 -45.34 13.25
CA ALA A 167 60.22 -44.40 13.83
C ALA A 167 61.07 -45.09 14.92
N ALA A 168 62.35 -44.74 14.96
CA ALA A 168 63.28 -45.21 15.99
C ALA A 168 63.67 -44.05 16.90
N ALA A 169 63.19 -44.07 18.14
CA ALA A 169 63.62 -43.11 19.16
C ALA A 169 64.97 -43.55 19.74
N LEU A 170 66.01 -42.77 19.49
CA LEU A 170 67.38 -43.02 19.94
C LEU A 170 67.71 -42.07 21.09
N TRP A 171 68.31 -42.58 22.17
CA TRP A 171 68.78 -41.74 23.28
C TRP A 171 70.17 -42.18 23.74
N HIS A 172 70.90 -41.27 24.39
CA HIS A 172 72.23 -41.54 24.89
C HIS A 172 72.19 -42.07 26.32
N ASN A 173 72.55 -43.33 26.52
CA ASN A 173 72.69 -43.91 27.84
C ASN A 173 74.04 -43.48 28.46
N ARG A 174 74.01 -42.44 29.31
CA ARG A 174 75.22 -41.90 29.95
C ARG A 174 75.97 -42.94 30.80
N THR A 175 75.25 -43.90 31.38
CA THR A 175 75.84 -44.94 32.24
C THR A 175 76.59 -46.00 31.43
N ARG A 176 76.11 -46.31 30.22
CA ARG A 176 76.71 -47.32 29.34
C ARG A 176 77.58 -46.73 28.22
N GLY A 177 77.55 -45.41 28.05
CA GLY A 177 78.31 -44.68 27.02
C GLY A 177 77.88 -44.99 25.57
N ASN A 178 76.72 -45.63 25.38
CA ASN A 178 76.22 -46.06 24.07
C ASN A 178 74.84 -45.46 23.75
N VAL A 179 74.48 -45.51 22.47
CA VAL A 179 73.15 -45.12 22.00
C VAL A 179 72.22 -46.31 22.09
N GLU A 180 71.06 -46.12 22.71
CA GLU A 180 70.05 -47.17 22.87
C GLU A 180 68.72 -46.72 22.26
N ARG A 181 67.92 -47.70 21.79
CA ARG A 181 66.57 -47.46 21.29
C ARG A 181 65.58 -47.48 22.45
N GLU A 182 64.72 -46.47 22.56
CA GLU A 182 63.61 -46.47 23.51
C GLU A 182 62.42 -47.20 22.91
N LEU A 183 62.15 -48.42 23.38
CA LEU A 183 61.07 -49.27 22.86
C LEU A 183 59.68 -48.84 23.34
N ARG A 184 59.61 -47.99 24.37
CA ARG A 184 58.36 -47.43 24.87
C ARG A 184 57.84 -46.29 24.00
N LEU A 185 58.71 -45.59 23.27
CA LEU A 185 58.31 -44.67 22.20
C LEU A 185 58.01 -45.49 20.94
N ARG A 186 56.74 -45.47 20.50
CA ARG A 186 56.33 -46.12 19.25
C ARG A 186 55.80 -45.08 18.31
N GLY A 187 56.41 -44.94 17.15
CA GLY A 187 55.95 -44.00 16.13
C GLY A 187 56.15 -44.54 14.73
N ARG A 188 55.57 -43.83 13.77
CA ARG A 188 55.64 -44.16 12.35
C ARG A 188 55.71 -42.88 11.51
N TRP A 189 56.59 -42.91 10.53
CA TRP A 189 56.78 -41.88 9.52
C TRP A 189 55.86 -42.18 8.32
N ALA A 190 55.24 -41.13 7.80
CA ALA A 190 54.50 -41.14 6.56
C ALA A 190 54.84 -39.89 5.74
N THR A 191 54.64 -39.95 4.43
CA THR A 191 54.77 -38.80 3.54
C THR A 191 53.53 -37.91 3.64
N SER A 192 53.73 -36.59 3.55
CA SER A 192 52.64 -35.61 3.46
C SER A 192 52.80 -34.77 2.17
N PRO A 193 51.75 -34.11 1.67
CA PRO A 193 51.82 -33.34 0.42
C PRO A 193 52.87 -32.23 0.39
N GLY A 194 53.32 -31.77 1.56
CA GLY A 194 54.31 -30.69 1.69
C GLY A 194 55.52 -31.08 2.53
N GLY A 195 55.80 -32.37 2.72
CA GLY A 195 56.94 -32.85 3.51
C GLY A 195 56.69 -34.22 4.12
N TYR A 196 56.77 -34.32 5.44
CA TYR A 196 56.61 -35.59 6.16
C TYR A 196 55.78 -35.43 7.43
N GLN A 197 55.27 -36.55 7.91
CA GLN A 197 54.45 -36.62 9.10
C GLN A 197 54.96 -37.72 10.03
N LEU A 198 54.95 -37.40 11.32
CA LEU A 198 55.23 -38.34 12.40
C LEU A 198 53.99 -38.50 13.25
N GLU A 199 53.58 -39.74 13.43
CA GLU A 199 52.68 -40.10 14.51
C GLU A 199 53.45 -40.89 15.56
N LEU A 200 53.28 -40.51 16.82
CA LEU A 200 54.05 -41.06 17.92
C LEU A 200 53.16 -41.30 19.14
N SER A 201 53.45 -42.37 19.87
CA SER A 201 52.93 -42.65 21.20
C SER A 201 54.06 -42.84 22.21
N LEU A 202 53.88 -42.29 23.40
CA LEU A 202 54.77 -42.49 24.54
C LEU A 202 53.99 -42.59 25.86
N PRO A 203 54.44 -43.40 26.83
CA PRO A 203 53.88 -43.38 28.18
C PRO A 203 54.07 -42.03 28.85
N ARG A 204 53.03 -41.53 29.53
CA ARG A 204 53.06 -40.24 30.23
C ARG A 204 54.15 -40.19 31.30
N GLU A 205 54.50 -41.32 31.91
CA GLU A 205 55.54 -41.38 32.95
C GLU A 205 56.93 -40.99 32.40
N LEU A 206 57.17 -41.15 31.09
CA LEU A 206 58.44 -40.74 30.47
C LEU A 206 58.60 -39.23 30.43
N ALA A 207 57.52 -38.49 30.20
CA ALA A 207 57.56 -37.04 30.15
C ALA A 207 57.67 -36.44 31.56
N ASN A 208 57.19 -37.13 32.60
CA ASN A 208 57.18 -36.62 33.97
C ASN A 208 56.61 -35.19 34.10
N GLY A 209 55.63 -34.85 33.25
CA GLY A 209 55.01 -33.52 33.20
C GLY A 209 55.77 -32.46 32.39
N GLU A 210 56.92 -32.78 31.82
CA GLU A 210 57.78 -31.88 31.04
C GLU A 210 58.05 -32.46 29.65
N MET A 211 57.79 -31.66 28.61
CA MET A 211 58.04 -32.10 27.25
C MET A 211 58.35 -30.92 26.34
N ALA A 212 59.28 -31.11 25.41
CA ALA A 212 59.54 -30.20 24.32
C ALA A 212 59.78 -30.97 23.03
N ILE A 213 59.43 -30.34 21.92
CA ILE A 213 59.56 -30.85 20.56
C ILE A 213 60.44 -29.87 19.80
N THR A 214 61.47 -30.40 19.15
CA THR A 214 62.34 -29.66 18.23
C THR A 214 62.33 -30.35 16.88
N VAL A 215 62.11 -29.58 15.82
CA VAL A 215 62.21 -30.02 14.43
C VAL A 215 63.48 -29.42 13.83
N ILE A 216 64.33 -30.30 13.32
CA ILE A 216 65.63 -29.98 12.75
C ILE A 216 65.57 -30.34 11.27
N ASP A 217 65.64 -29.32 10.42
CA ASP A 217 65.72 -29.43 8.96
C ASP A 217 67.20 -29.20 8.54
N ARG A 218 67.76 -30.13 7.76
CA ARG A 218 69.11 -30.08 7.22
C ARG A 218 69.09 -30.27 5.70
N HIS A 219 69.81 -29.40 4.99
CA HIS A 219 69.98 -29.50 3.54
C HIS A 219 70.65 -30.81 3.05
N ASN A 220 71.37 -31.55 3.92
CA ASN A 220 72.08 -32.75 3.51
C ASN A 220 72.20 -33.82 4.61
N SER A 221 72.27 -35.07 4.17
CA SER A 221 72.42 -36.25 5.04
C SER A 221 73.84 -36.40 5.59
N SER A 222 74.80 -35.52 5.30
CA SER A 222 76.18 -35.65 5.78
C SER A 222 76.39 -35.11 7.21
N GLY A 223 75.36 -34.49 7.80
CA GLY A 223 75.47 -33.81 9.09
C GLY A 223 76.05 -32.39 8.97
N GLY A 224 75.63 -31.52 9.88
CA GLY A 224 75.97 -30.10 9.89
C GLY A 224 75.00 -29.29 10.75
N SER A 225 75.21 -27.97 10.79
CA SER A 225 74.27 -27.04 11.44
C SER A 225 72.92 -27.08 10.74
N PRO A 226 71.80 -26.99 11.49
CA PRO A 226 70.47 -26.97 10.90
C PRO A 226 70.29 -25.81 9.93
N ALA A 227 69.61 -26.09 8.82
CA ALA A 227 69.12 -25.11 7.86
C ALA A 227 68.04 -24.23 8.48
N ARG A 228 67.07 -24.91 9.09
CA ARG A 228 65.95 -24.36 9.83
C ARG A 228 65.77 -25.20 11.09
N LEU A 229 65.36 -24.52 12.15
CA LEU A 229 65.08 -25.16 13.42
C LEU A 229 63.88 -24.47 14.04
N ALA A 230 62.86 -25.27 14.37
CA ALA A 230 61.71 -24.81 15.14
C ALA A 230 61.63 -25.64 16.42
N SER A 231 61.54 -24.98 17.56
CA SER A 231 61.57 -25.64 18.86
C SER A 231 60.61 -25.01 19.84
N THR A 232 60.01 -25.85 20.68
CA THR A 232 59.31 -25.46 21.91
C THR A 232 60.25 -25.49 23.12
N LEU A 233 61.50 -25.91 22.96
CA LEU A 233 62.50 -25.89 24.02
C LEU A 233 63.02 -24.46 24.20
N PRO A 234 62.92 -23.87 25.40
CA PRO A 234 63.48 -22.55 25.65
C PRO A 234 65.02 -22.56 25.68
N ALA A 235 65.61 -21.36 25.67
CA ALA A 235 67.07 -21.16 25.68
C ALA A 235 67.76 -21.67 26.96
N ASP A 236 67.02 -21.84 28.06
CA ASP A 236 67.52 -22.44 29.30
C ASP A 236 67.70 -23.96 29.20
N GLY A 237 67.22 -24.58 28.12
CA GLY A 237 67.32 -26.01 27.85
C GLY A 237 66.37 -26.87 28.69
N ILE A 238 65.43 -26.27 29.42
CA ILE A 238 64.50 -27.00 30.27
C ILE A 238 63.12 -27.05 29.59
N PRO A 239 62.54 -28.23 29.35
CA PRO A 239 61.26 -28.34 28.64
C PRO A 239 60.12 -27.61 29.35
N GLY A 240 59.14 -27.18 28.55
CA GLY A 240 57.90 -26.63 29.10
C GLY A 240 57.05 -27.68 29.80
N ARG A 241 56.11 -27.21 30.61
CA ARG A 241 55.13 -28.08 31.29
C ARG A 241 54.04 -28.52 30.33
N LEU A 242 53.57 -29.75 30.52
CA LEU A 242 52.40 -30.29 29.83
C LEU A 242 51.12 -29.74 30.46
N VAL A 243 50.31 -29.05 29.65
CA VAL A 243 49.04 -28.45 30.06
C VAL A 243 47.91 -29.39 29.69
N GLN A 244 46.96 -29.61 30.58
CA GLN A 244 45.78 -30.42 30.33
C GLN A 244 44.55 -29.81 31.02
N PRO A 245 43.33 -30.19 30.61
CA PRO A 245 42.13 -29.83 31.34
C PRO A 245 42.21 -30.25 32.82
N LEU A 246 41.81 -29.35 33.71
CA LEU A 246 41.89 -29.51 35.15
C LEU A 246 40.53 -29.97 35.71
N ASN A 247 40.45 -31.21 36.19
CA ASN A 247 39.20 -31.77 36.73
C ASN A 247 38.64 -30.98 37.92
N ALA A 248 39.50 -30.46 38.79
CA ALA A 248 39.08 -29.64 39.94
C ALA A 248 38.44 -28.32 39.49
N LEU A 249 39.04 -27.66 38.49
CA LEU A 249 38.49 -26.46 37.88
C LEU A 249 37.18 -26.75 37.14
N GLN A 250 37.12 -27.87 36.42
CA GLN A 250 35.91 -28.33 35.74
C GLN A 250 34.74 -28.50 36.73
N ALA A 251 34.99 -29.12 37.88
CA ALA A 251 33.98 -29.28 38.93
C ALA A 251 33.53 -27.93 39.51
N GLU A 252 34.45 -26.99 39.75
CA GLU A 252 34.10 -25.64 40.21
C GLU A 252 33.25 -24.90 39.18
N LEU A 253 33.60 -24.96 37.89
CA LEU A 253 32.82 -24.32 36.83
C LEU A 253 31.41 -24.90 36.69
N GLU A 254 31.22 -26.19 36.93
CA GLU A 254 29.91 -26.83 36.80
C GLU A 254 28.86 -26.22 37.75
N HIS A 255 29.27 -25.64 38.88
CA HIS A 255 28.39 -24.91 39.79
C HIS A 255 27.81 -23.62 39.17
N PHE A 256 28.49 -23.06 38.17
CA PHE A 256 28.05 -21.86 37.44
C PHE A 256 27.29 -22.19 36.16
N ARG A 257 27.06 -23.48 35.87
CA ARG A 257 26.37 -23.92 34.68
C ARG A 257 24.94 -23.38 34.66
N ARG A 258 24.59 -22.73 33.55
CA ARG A 258 23.23 -22.23 33.29
C ARG A 258 22.80 -22.62 31.87
N PRO A 259 21.49 -22.81 31.61
CA PRO A 259 21.00 -23.05 30.26
C PRO A 259 21.39 -21.92 29.31
N GLY A 260 21.93 -22.26 28.13
CA GLY A 260 22.30 -21.29 27.10
C GLY A 260 23.57 -20.47 27.38
N LEU A 261 24.25 -20.70 28.50
CA LEU A 261 25.54 -20.11 28.83
C LEU A 261 26.63 -21.17 28.69
N ARG A 262 27.68 -20.84 27.93
CA ARG A 262 28.93 -21.63 27.89
C ARG A 262 30.02 -20.83 28.56
N LEU A 263 30.66 -21.43 29.56
CA LEU A 263 31.81 -20.86 30.25
C LEU A 263 33.04 -21.68 29.87
N ALA A 264 34.14 -20.99 29.58
CA ALA A 264 35.43 -21.60 29.34
C ALA A 264 36.49 -20.83 30.13
N VAL A 265 37.46 -21.53 30.71
CA VAL A 265 38.62 -20.90 31.32
C VAL A 265 39.84 -21.28 30.51
N VAL A 266 40.56 -20.25 30.09
CA VAL A 266 41.83 -20.40 29.38
C VAL A 266 42.96 -19.85 30.25
N ASP A 267 44.17 -20.35 30.06
CA ASP A 267 45.37 -19.81 30.70
C ASP A 267 45.86 -18.52 29.99
N SER A 268 47.08 -18.08 30.31
CA SER A 268 47.74 -16.94 29.66
C SER A 268 48.15 -17.19 28.21
N GLU A 269 48.37 -18.45 27.79
CA GLU A 269 48.72 -18.82 26.41
C GLU A 269 47.49 -19.14 25.53
N GLY A 270 46.29 -19.18 26.12
CA GLY A 270 45.03 -19.47 25.43
C GLY A 270 44.61 -20.95 25.45
N PHE A 271 45.32 -21.81 26.16
CA PHE A 271 44.99 -23.22 26.37
C PHE A 271 43.76 -23.38 27.26
N LEU A 272 42.85 -24.27 26.84
CA LEU A 272 41.61 -24.55 27.55
C LEU A 272 41.87 -25.37 28.84
N LEU A 273 41.59 -24.78 30.00
CA LEU A 273 41.76 -25.47 31.29
C LEU A 273 40.48 -26.14 31.76
N ALA A 274 39.31 -25.57 31.45
CA ALA A 274 38.00 -26.14 31.77
C ALA A 274 36.92 -25.49 30.91
N SER A 275 35.82 -26.21 30.65
CA SER A 275 34.65 -25.62 30.00
C SER A 275 33.36 -26.31 30.43
N THR A 276 32.31 -25.54 30.68
CA THR A 276 30.98 -26.06 31.01
C THR A 276 29.89 -25.37 30.20
N GLY A 277 28.74 -26.03 30.12
CA GLY A 277 27.56 -25.54 29.44
C GLY A 277 27.61 -25.69 27.93
N THR A 278 26.45 -25.52 27.32
CA THR A 278 26.26 -25.62 25.88
C THR A 278 25.53 -24.39 25.38
N LEU A 279 25.96 -23.89 24.22
CA LEU A 279 25.21 -22.86 23.50
C LEU A 279 23.98 -23.54 22.89
N HIS A 280 22.79 -23.22 23.40
CA HIS A 280 21.56 -23.63 22.73
C HIS A 280 21.43 -22.84 21.43
N GLN A 281 21.78 -23.48 20.32
CA GLN A 281 21.47 -23.02 18.96
C GLN A 281 20.22 -23.76 18.48
N GLN A 282 19.09 -23.54 19.15
CA GLN A 282 17.81 -23.94 18.58
C GLN A 282 17.15 -22.69 18.00
N ARG A 283 17.33 -22.51 16.69
CA ARG A 283 16.37 -21.74 15.92
C ARG A 283 15.04 -22.50 16.06
N PRO A 284 13.95 -21.89 16.54
CA PRO A 284 12.63 -22.42 16.25
C PRO A 284 12.57 -22.52 14.73
N ARG A 285 12.48 -23.75 14.23
CA ARG A 285 12.37 -24.07 12.82
C ARG A 285 11.25 -23.19 12.24
N ASP A 286 11.57 -22.38 11.23
CA ASP A 286 10.65 -21.55 10.42
C ASP A 286 9.24 -22.17 10.33
N GLN A 287 8.37 -21.86 11.27
CA GLN A 287 6.95 -22.18 11.19
C GLN A 287 6.23 -20.84 11.03
N ASP A 288 5.79 -20.62 9.79
CA ASP A 288 4.74 -19.69 9.37
C ASP A 288 5.00 -18.16 9.37
N THR A 289 6.24 -17.68 9.43
CA THR A 289 6.49 -16.26 9.15
C THR A 289 6.51 -15.96 7.63
N PRO A 290 5.63 -15.08 7.12
CA PRO A 290 5.60 -14.70 5.70
C PRO A 290 6.94 -14.15 5.21
N TRP A 291 7.36 -14.52 3.99
CA TRP A 291 8.66 -14.16 3.40
C TRP A 291 8.97 -12.66 3.42
N LEU A 292 7.95 -11.81 3.24
CA LEU A 292 8.06 -10.35 3.29
C LEU A 292 8.44 -9.84 4.68
N GLN A 293 7.89 -10.44 5.73
CA GLN A 293 8.16 -10.04 7.11
C GLN A 293 9.60 -10.41 7.48
N SER A 294 10.03 -11.63 7.16
CA SER A 294 11.40 -12.07 7.41
C SER A 294 12.42 -11.37 6.50
N TRP A 295 12.04 -10.94 5.29
CA TRP A 295 12.88 -10.06 4.46
C TRP A 295 13.01 -8.65 5.05
N ALA A 296 11.88 -8.02 5.42
CA ALA A 296 11.87 -6.68 5.99
C ALA A 296 12.61 -6.64 7.33
N TYR A 297 12.39 -7.62 8.21
CA TYR A 297 13.09 -7.77 9.47
C TYR A 297 14.60 -7.94 9.26
N ARG A 298 15.04 -8.82 8.34
CA ARG A 298 16.48 -8.98 8.01
C ARG A 298 17.11 -7.70 7.48
N ARG A 299 16.38 -6.93 6.66
CA ARG A 299 16.88 -5.67 6.11
C ARG A 299 16.91 -4.55 7.15
N LEU A 300 15.95 -4.55 8.07
CA LEU A 300 15.82 -3.55 9.12
C LEU A 300 16.80 -3.81 10.28
N MET A 301 16.97 -5.07 10.69
CA MET A 301 17.83 -5.54 11.78
C MET A 301 19.24 -5.95 11.33
N ARG A 302 19.67 -5.46 10.15
CA ARG A 302 20.92 -5.82 9.48
C ARG A 302 22.08 -6.02 10.48
N GLN A 303 22.40 -7.28 10.76
CA GLN A 303 23.49 -7.71 11.62
C GLN A 303 24.84 -7.76 10.88
N SER A 304 24.92 -7.11 9.70
CA SER A 304 25.91 -7.42 8.66
C SER A 304 27.37 -7.06 9.00
N ASN A 305 27.62 -6.36 10.11
CA ASN A 305 28.96 -5.94 10.51
C ASN A 305 29.55 -6.74 11.68
N LEU A 306 28.92 -7.83 12.11
CA LEU A 306 29.47 -8.65 13.20
C LEU A 306 30.60 -9.59 12.69
N PRO A 307 31.75 -9.65 13.40
CA PRO A 307 32.82 -10.60 13.09
C PRO A 307 32.31 -12.04 13.27
N ALA A 308 32.81 -12.97 12.46
CA ALA A 308 32.51 -14.39 12.63
C ALA A 308 33.18 -14.93 13.90
N LEU A 309 32.52 -15.86 14.59
CA LEU A 309 33.16 -16.59 15.68
C LEU A 309 34.31 -17.45 15.10
N PRO A 310 35.50 -17.48 15.72
CA PRO A 310 36.61 -18.32 15.25
C PRO A 310 36.27 -19.80 15.18
N GLU A 311 36.94 -20.55 14.30
CA GLU A 311 36.74 -22.01 14.16
C GLU A 311 37.04 -22.79 15.44
N SER A 312 37.93 -22.28 16.30
CA SER A 312 38.20 -22.84 17.63
C SER A 312 36.99 -22.81 18.58
N GLY A 313 35.94 -22.07 18.22
CA GLY A 313 34.72 -21.91 19.01
C GLY A 313 34.86 -21.02 20.25
N LEU A 314 36.03 -20.40 20.44
CA LEU A 314 36.31 -19.40 21.46
C LEU A 314 36.93 -18.15 20.80
N PRO A 315 36.56 -16.93 21.22
CA PRO A 315 37.17 -15.72 20.68
C PRO A 315 38.61 -15.58 21.17
N THR A 316 39.49 -15.11 20.29
CA THR A 316 40.86 -14.75 20.66
C THR A 316 40.83 -13.36 21.30
N PHE A 317 41.24 -13.28 22.56
CA PHE A 317 41.44 -12.01 23.27
C PHE A 317 42.93 -11.78 23.48
N GLU A 318 43.35 -10.51 23.61
CA GLU A 318 44.76 -10.20 23.80
C GLU A 318 45.35 -10.92 25.04
N PRO A 319 46.44 -11.69 24.86
CA PRO A 319 47.15 -12.31 25.98
C PRO A 319 47.65 -11.23 26.96
N GLY A 320 47.45 -11.44 28.26
CA GLY A 320 47.94 -10.55 29.32
C GLY A 320 47.14 -9.25 29.55
N GLY A 321 46.23 -8.87 28.67
CA GLY A 321 45.38 -7.68 28.87
C GLY A 321 44.48 -7.82 30.10
N ARG A 322 44.52 -6.88 31.05
CA ARG A 322 43.66 -6.96 32.26
C ARG A 322 42.23 -6.49 32.03
N SER A 323 41.99 -5.80 30.92
CA SER A 323 40.68 -5.23 30.60
C SER A 323 39.64 -6.31 30.33
N LEU A 324 38.45 -6.06 30.84
CA LEU A 324 37.23 -6.76 30.43
C LEU A 324 36.98 -6.44 28.95
N ALA A 325 36.80 -7.48 28.14
CA ALA A 325 36.52 -7.33 26.71
C ALA A 325 35.21 -8.03 26.38
N SER A 326 34.32 -7.34 25.69
CA SER A 326 32.95 -7.78 25.44
C SER A 326 32.55 -7.44 24.00
N HIS A 327 32.24 -8.46 23.20
CA HIS A 327 31.93 -8.27 21.78
C HIS A 327 30.84 -9.23 21.32
N TRP A 328 30.04 -8.77 20.36
CA TRP A 328 29.07 -9.60 19.65
C TRP A 328 29.74 -10.26 18.44
N PHE A 329 29.49 -11.56 18.28
CA PHE A 329 29.94 -12.36 17.15
C PHE A 329 28.74 -12.91 16.37
N ARG A 330 28.93 -13.14 15.07
CA ARG A 330 27.95 -13.80 14.22
C ARG A 330 28.04 -15.31 14.40
N ALA A 331 26.90 -15.93 14.70
CA ALA A 331 26.77 -17.38 14.77
C ALA A 331 26.71 -17.99 13.35
N PRO A 332 27.07 -19.27 13.19
CA PRO A 332 27.02 -19.96 11.89
C PRO A 332 25.62 -20.04 11.25
N LEU A 333 24.55 -19.94 12.03
CA LEU A 333 23.14 -20.14 11.62
C LEU A 333 22.31 -18.84 11.60
N ASP A 334 22.91 -17.69 11.28
CA ASP A 334 22.27 -16.33 11.28
C ASP A 334 21.86 -15.77 12.66
N GLY A 335 22.45 -16.27 13.75
CA GLY A 335 22.26 -15.76 15.12
C GLY A 335 23.36 -14.79 15.58
N ARG A 336 23.19 -14.21 16.78
CA ARG A 336 24.24 -13.43 17.48
C ARG A 336 24.71 -14.19 18.72
N ILE A 337 26.02 -14.20 18.97
CA ILE A 337 26.62 -14.76 20.18
C ILE A 337 27.32 -13.62 20.92
N GLY A 338 26.92 -13.35 22.15
CA GLY A 338 27.62 -12.44 23.04
C GLY A 338 28.81 -13.18 23.63
N ALA A 339 30.00 -12.58 23.54
CA ALA A 339 31.19 -13.13 24.13
C ALA A 339 31.85 -12.10 25.04
N VAL A 340 32.17 -12.52 26.26
CA VAL A 340 32.87 -11.71 27.25
C VAL A 340 34.11 -12.45 27.71
N SER A 341 35.18 -11.70 27.91
CA SER A 341 36.42 -12.18 28.49
C SER A 341 36.81 -11.37 29.71
N ALA A 342 36.84 -12.02 30.87
CA ALA A 342 37.27 -11.44 32.13
C ALA A 342 38.61 -12.04 32.57
N ALA A 343 39.58 -11.19 32.92
CA ALA A 343 40.87 -11.63 33.43
C ALA A 343 40.75 -12.13 34.89
N VAL A 344 41.38 -13.26 35.20
CA VAL A 344 41.50 -13.75 36.58
C VAL A 344 42.78 -13.18 37.17
N VAL A 345 42.62 -12.18 38.03
CA VAL A 345 43.72 -11.51 38.72
C VAL A 345 43.52 -11.69 40.22
N THR A 346 44.55 -12.18 40.91
CA THR A 346 44.49 -12.31 42.37
C THR A 346 44.52 -10.92 43.00
N ARG A 347 43.61 -10.65 43.94
CA ARG A 347 43.52 -9.36 44.62
C ARG A 347 44.80 -9.16 45.44
N ALA A 348 45.49 -8.04 45.25
CA ALA A 348 46.61 -7.64 46.08
C ALA A 348 46.11 -6.78 47.25
N ASP A 349 46.65 -7.02 48.44
CA ASP A 349 46.90 -5.94 49.40
C ASP A 349 48.01 -5.07 48.77
N ASP A 350 47.79 -3.76 48.79
CA ASP A 350 48.53 -2.71 48.07
C ASP A 350 50.01 -3.03 47.72
N ILE A 351 50.37 -2.79 46.44
CA ILE A 351 51.73 -2.45 45.89
C ILE A 351 52.35 -3.41 44.84
N VAL A 352 51.89 -4.65 44.61
CA VAL A 352 52.45 -5.49 43.51
C VAL A 352 51.40 -5.96 42.52
N GLU A 353 51.53 -5.49 41.27
CA GLU A 353 50.79 -5.97 40.12
C GLU A 353 51.06 -7.48 39.88
N ARG A 354 50.15 -8.35 40.30
CA ARG A 354 50.27 -9.78 40.06
C ARG A 354 49.96 -10.16 38.60
N PRO A 355 50.55 -11.25 38.08
CA PRO A 355 50.30 -11.73 36.72
C PRO A 355 48.85 -12.23 36.58
N VAL A 356 48.30 -12.10 35.37
CA VAL A 356 47.00 -12.68 35.00
C VAL A 356 47.13 -14.20 35.02
N LEU A 357 46.37 -14.89 35.86
CA LEU A 357 46.45 -16.35 35.98
C LEU A 357 45.81 -17.06 34.78
N GLY A 358 44.82 -16.41 34.17
CA GLY A 358 44.03 -16.94 33.07
C GLY A 358 42.86 -16.01 32.78
N ARG A 359 41.96 -16.44 31.90
CA ARG A 359 40.77 -15.68 31.51
C ARG A 359 39.53 -16.57 31.55
N VAL A 360 38.42 -16.01 32.04
CA VAL A 360 37.10 -16.60 31.92
C VAL A 360 36.45 -16.05 30.66
N ILE A 361 36.13 -16.92 29.72
CA ILE A 361 35.37 -16.62 28.52
C ILE A 361 33.93 -17.10 28.74
N ALA A 362 32.99 -16.17 28.72
CA ALA A 362 31.57 -16.45 28.80
C ALA A 362 30.92 -16.20 27.44
N LEU A 363 30.18 -17.19 26.94
CA LEU A 363 29.48 -17.16 25.67
C LEU A 363 27.99 -17.39 25.91
N GLN A 364 27.13 -16.57 25.30
CA GLN A 364 25.68 -16.73 25.38
C GLN A 364 25.03 -16.44 24.03
N SER A 365 24.01 -17.22 23.67
CA SER A 365 23.21 -16.94 22.46
C SER A 365 22.27 -15.76 22.68
N GLY A 366 22.27 -14.82 21.74
CA GLY A 366 21.32 -13.70 21.65
C GLY A 366 19.97 -14.09 21.04
N ASP A 367 19.75 -15.36 20.67
CA ASP A 367 18.51 -15.82 20.03
C ASP A 367 17.27 -15.61 20.92
N SER A 368 17.44 -15.59 22.24
CA SER A 368 16.36 -15.28 23.19
C SER A 368 15.84 -13.84 23.09
N VAL A 369 16.72 -12.87 22.77
CA VAL A 369 16.32 -11.47 22.53
C VAL A 369 15.60 -11.36 21.21
N LEU A 370 16.10 -12.06 20.19
CA LEU A 370 15.52 -12.11 18.85
C LEU A 370 14.08 -12.62 18.88
N ALA A 371 13.77 -13.65 19.69
CA ALA A 371 12.40 -14.15 19.83
C ALA A 371 11.44 -13.12 20.47
N LEU A 372 11.91 -12.37 21.48
CA LEU A 372 11.11 -11.32 22.12
C LEU A 372 10.85 -10.16 21.16
N THR A 373 11.86 -9.71 20.43
CA THR A 373 11.73 -8.61 19.46
C THR A 373 10.91 -9.03 18.23
N GLU A 374 10.99 -10.28 17.78
CA GLU A 374 10.14 -10.82 16.70
C GLU A 374 8.66 -10.80 17.07
N SER A 375 8.30 -11.22 18.29
CA SER A 375 6.91 -11.20 18.74
C SER A 375 6.35 -9.76 18.85
N ALA A 376 7.17 -8.82 19.32
CA ALA A 376 6.84 -7.41 19.38
C ALA A 376 6.71 -6.79 17.98
N ALA A 377 7.58 -7.17 17.05
CA ALA A 377 7.54 -6.75 15.65
C ALA A 377 6.23 -7.19 14.99
N HIS A 378 5.80 -8.44 15.23
CA HIS A 378 4.57 -8.96 14.67
C HIS A 378 3.34 -8.19 15.15
N ARG A 379 3.26 -7.88 16.46
CA ARG A 379 2.18 -7.05 17.02
C ARG A 379 2.20 -5.63 16.44
N LEU A 380 3.38 -5.02 16.31
CA LEU A 380 3.52 -3.69 15.72
C LEU A 380 3.08 -3.68 14.25
N TRP A 381 3.42 -4.70 13.47
CA TRP A 381 2.99 -4.86 12.08
C TRP A 381 1.47 -5.00 11.98
N LEU A 382 0.86 -5.85 12.81
CA LEU A 382 -0.59 -6.01 12.86
C LEU A 382 -1.30 -4.71 13.25
N LEU A 383 -0.81 -3.98 14.25
CA LEU A 383 -1.36 -2.69 14.66
C LEU A 383 -1.19 -1.63 13.56
N SER A 384 -0.05 -1.61 12.88
CA SER A 384 0.20 -0.69 11.76
C SER A 384 -0.69 -1.01 10.56
N ALA A 385 -0.86 -2.30 10.23
CA ALA A 385 -1.72 -2.76 9.14
C ALA A 385 -3.20 -2.51 9.42
N THR A 386 -3.66 -2.75 10.65
CA THR A 386 -5.03 -2.43 11.07
C THR A 386 -5.29 -0.92 11.08
N ALA A 387 -4.34 -0.11 11.57
CA ALA A 387 -4.44 1.35 11.51
C ALA A 387 -4.47 1.86 10.06
N ALA A 388 -3.62 1.33 9.17
CA ALA A 388 -3.63 1.67 7.75
C ALA A 388 -4.94 1.25 7.06
N GLY A 389 -5.44 0.04 7.36
CA GLY A 389 -6.72 -0.45 6.86
C GLY A 389 -7.90 0.40 7.33
N ALA A 390 -7.93 0.79 8.62
CA ALA A 390 -8.94 1.67 9.18
C ALA A 390 -8.91 3.07 8.53
N ALA A 391 -7.71 3.62 8.29
CA ALA A 391 -7.56 4.89 7.59
C ALA A 391 -8.02 4.80 6.13
N ALA A 392 -7.70 3.71 5.43
CA ALA A 392 -8.16 3.48 4.06
C ALA A 392 -9.70 3.37 3.98
N LEU A 393 -10.32 2.65 4.93
CA LEU A 393 -11.78 2.57 5.03
C LEU A 393 -12.43 3.93 5.34
N LEU A 394 -11.84 4.72 6.22
CA LEU A 394 -12.30 6.10 6.50
C LEU A 394 -12.18 6.98 5.25
N LEU A 395 -11.08 6.90 4.51
CA LEU A 395 -10.89 7.62 3.25
C LEU A 395 -11.90 7.21 2.18
N LEU A 396 -12.15 5.90 2.03
CA LEU A 396 -13.14 5.37 1.09
C LEU A 396 -14.56 5.78 1.47
N GLY A 397 -14.91 5.69 2.75
CA GLY A 397 -16.20 6.14 3.27
C GLY A 397 -16.40 7.64 3.06
N TYR A 398 -15.36 8.44 3.29
CA TYR A 398 -15.37 9.87 3.05
C TYR A 398 -15.52 10.23 1.57
N ALA A 399 -14.76 9.58 0.68
CA ALA A 399 -14.86 9.78 -0.77
C ALA A 399 -16.24 9.39 -1.30
N SER A 400 -16.82 8.31 -0.76
CA SER A 400 -18.16 7.83 -1.11
C SER A 400 -19.23 8.81 -0.65
N TRP A 401 -19.13 9.31 0.58
CA TRP A 401 -20.01 10.33 1.14
C TRP A 401 -19.97 11.63 0.32
N LEU A 402 -18.76 12.12 -0.01
CA LEU A 402 -18.58 13.30 -0.85
C LEU A 402 -19.16 13.09 -2.25
N SER A 403 -18.90 11.94 -2.87
CA SER A 403 -19.42 11.60 -4.19
C SER A 403 -20.94 11.48 -4.21
N TRP A 404 -21.55 10.91 -3.16
CA TRP A 404 -23.00 10.88 -3.00
C TRP A 404 -23.57 12.29 -2.93
N ARG A 405 -22.94 13.17 -2.15
CA ARG A 405 -23.40 14.55 -1.95
C ARG A 405 -23.27 15.40 -3.21
N VAL A 406 -22.18 15.28 -3.96
CA VAL A 406 -22.01 15.93 -5.27
C VAL A 406 -23.04 15.42 -6.27
N ARG A 407 -23.24 14.09 -6.36
CA ARG A 407 -24.28 13.51 -7.23
C ARG A 407 -25.68 13.93 -6.84
N ARG A 408 -25.95 14.15 -5.55
CA ARG A 408 -27.23 14.68 -5.07
C ARG A 408 -27.42 16.14 -5.49
N LEU A 409 -26.39 16.97 -5.35
CA LEU A 409 -26.41 18.36 -5.80
C LEU A 409 -26.61 18.46 -7.31
N HIS A 410 -25.86 17.68 -8.10
CA HIS A 410 -26.01 17.61 -9.55
C HIS A 410 -27.45 17.19 -9.94
N ARG A 411 -27.98 16.13 -9.34
CA ARG A 411 -29.37 15.69 -9.59
C ARG A 411 -30.41 16.74 -9.21
N ALA A 412 -30.20 17.44 -8.10
CA ALA A 412 -31.08 18.54 -7.70
C ALA A 412 -31.03 19.69 -8.72
N ALA A 413 -29.84 19.99 -9.27
CA ALA A 413 -29.69 21.04 -10.28
C ALA A 413 -30.30 20.64 -11.63
N THR A 414 -30.08 19.41 -12.10
CA THR A 414 -30.67 18.93 -13.37
C THR A 414 -32.19 18.78 -13.28
N ASN A 415 -32.73 18.40 -12.13
CA ASN A 415 -34.17 18.26 -11.95
C ASN A 415 -34.86 19.60 -11.69
N ALA A 416 -34.11 20.63 -11.32
CA ALA A 416 -34.68 21.95 -11.05
C ALA A 416 -35.08 22.69 -12.33
N ILE A 417 -34.55 22.35 -13.52
CA ILE A 417 -34.81 23.07 -14.77
C ILE A 417 -35.53 22.16 -15.77
N ASP A 418 -36.70 22.58 -16.26
CA ASP A 418 -37.46 21.88 -17.30
C ASP A 418 -36.91 22.17 -18.70
N SER A 419 -37.32 21.38 -19.71
CA SER A 419 -36.95 21.55 -21.13
C SER A 419 -37.33 22.91 -21.73
N SER A 420 -38.21 23.65 -21.07
CA SER A 420 -38.63 25.02 -21.41
C SER A 420 -37.84 26.11 -20.67
N GLY A 421 -36.80 25.76 -19.90
CA GLY A 421 -35.99 26.70 -19.12
C GLY A 421 -36.66 27.19 -17.82
N ARG A 422 -37.73 26.54 -17.35
CA ARG A 422 -38.49 26.90 -16.14
C ARG A 422 -38.07 26.10 -14.92
N LEU A 423 -38.20 26.70 -13.74
CA LEU A 423 -37.92 26.03 -12.48
C LEU A 423 -39.04 25.06 -12.06
N ARG A 424 -38.70 23.80 -11.80
CA ARG A 424 -39.61 22.80 -11.19
C ARG A 424 -39.40 22.75 -9.68
N GLY A 425 -40.26 23.45 -8.95
CA GLY A 425 -40.29 23.42 -7.48
C GLY A 425 -39.12 24.15 -6.80
N ASN A 426 -38.98 23.94 -5.50
CA ASN A 426 -38.02 24.69 -4.68
C ASN A 426 -36.67 23.97 -4.58
N PHE A 427 -35.60 24.58 -5.11
CA PHE A 427 -34.25 24.04 -5.03
C PHE A 427 -33.77 23.97 -3.57
N PRO A 428 -33.31 22.80 -3.07
CA PRO A 428 -33.03 22.61 -1.64
C PRO A 428 -31.83 23.44 -1.17
N ARG A 429 -32.07 24.41 -0.27
CA ARG A 429 -31.00 25.19 0.36
C ARG A 429 -30.27 24.38 1.43
N ALA A 430 -28.96 24.27 1.30
CA ALA A 430 -28.13 23.51 2.23
C ALA A 430 -27.93 24.29 3.53
N ARG A 431 -28.17 23.62 4.67
CA ARG A 431 -28.03 24.21 6.02
C ARG A 431 -26.60 24.15 6.57
N LEU A 432 -25.72 23.34 5.99
CA LEU A 432 -24.33 23.20 6.44
C LEU A 432 -23.44 24.33 5.86
N GLY A 433 -22.50 24.82 6.68
CA GLY A 433 -21.58 25.93 6.39
C GLY A 433 -20.21 25.48 5.90
N ASP A 434 -20.17 24.56 4.94
CA ASP A 434 -18.94 24.13 4.28
C ASP A 434 -18.91 24.56 2.81
N GLU A 435 -17.79 24.34 2.11
CA GLU A 435 -17.58 24.87 0.77
C GLU A 435 -18.61 24.35 -0.25
N LEU A 436 -19.11 23.13 -0.06
CA LEU A 436 -20.15 22.55 -0.91
C LEU A 436 -21.55 23.10 -0.56
N GLY A 437 -21.78 23.48 0.69
CA GLY A 437 -22.97 24.21 1.13
C GLY A 437 -23.01 25.64 0.59
N ASP A 438 -21.87 26.33 0.58
CA ASP A 438 -21.71 27.66 -0.04
C ASP A 438 -22.05 27.61 -1.54
N LEU A 439 -21.50 26.63 -2.26
CA LEU A 439 -21.81 26.44 -3.68
C LEU A 439 -23.30 26.20 -3.91
N ASN A 440 -23.93 25.34 -3.10
CA ASN A 440 -25.36 25.07 -3.22
C ASN A 440 -26.22 26.32 -2.96
N ARG A 441 -25.83 27.20 -2.02
CA ARG A 441 -26.52 28.48 -1.78
C ARG A 441 -26.36 29.43 -2.97
N ALA A 442 -25.14 29.61 -3.47
CA ALA A 442 -24.89 30.45 -4.64
C ALA A 442 -25.69 29.99 -5.86
N PHE A 443 -25.80 28.67 -6.07
CA PHE A 443 -26.61 28.08 -7.14
C PHE A 443 -28.11 28.33 -6.93
N ALA A 444 -28.60 28.19 -5.69
CA ALA A 444 -29.99 28.49 -5.34
C ALA A 444 -30.35 29.97 -5.59
N ASP A 445 -29.44 30.89 -5.28
CA ASP A 445 -29.66 32.32 -5.46
C ASP A 445 -29.65 32.72 -6.94
N LEU A 446 -28.75 32.14 -7.75
CA LEU A 446 -28.77 32.28 -9.21
C LEU A 446 -30.09 31.81 -9.84
N LEU A 447 -30.58 30.64 -9.42
CA LEU A 447 -31.86 30.11 -9.90
C LEU A 447 -33.02 31.02 -9.49
N GLY A 448 -33.04 31.50 -8.25
CA GLY A 448 -34.07 32.43 -7.79
C GLY A 448 -34.07 33.75 -8.55
N GLU A 449 -32.90 34.26 -8.95
CA GLU A 449 -32.80 35.48 -9.76
C GLU A 449 -33.35 35.29 -11.18
N LEU A 450 -33.05 34.15 -11.80
CA LEU A 450 -33.57 33.79 -13.12
C LEU A 450 -35.11 33.70 -13.14
N ASP A 451 -35.70 33.16 -12.07
CA ASP A 451 -37.16 33.07 -11.93
C ASP A 451 -37.82 34.46 -11.88
N ARG A 452 -37.27 35.34 -11.03
CA ARG A 452 -37.73 36.74 -10.89
C ARG A 452 -37.64 37.48 -12.22
N TYR A 453 -36.55 37.30 -12.97
CA TYR A 453 -36.36 37.93 -14.27
C TYR A 453 -37.41 37.49 -15.31
N HIS A 454 -37.68 36.19 -15.40
CA HIS A 454 -38.72 35.66 -16.29
C HIS A 454 -40.12 36.17 -15.89
N HIS A 455 -40.42 36.21 -14.58
CA HIS A 455 -41.69 36.74 -14.09
C HIS A 455 -41.86 38.22 -14.47
N TYR A 456 -40.82 39.02 -14.30
CA TYR A 456 -40.82 40.45 -14.63
C TYR A 456 -41.19 40.70 -16.09
N LEU A 457 -40.52 40.03 -17.04
CA LEU A 457 -40.80 40.15 -18.48
C LEU A 457 -42.26 39.87 -18.83
N ARG A 458 -42.87 38.85 -18.20
CA ARG A 458 -44.27 38.51 -18.42
C ARG A 458 -45.23 39.60 -17.94
N THR A 459 -45.03 40.11 -16.72
CA THR A 459 -45.87 41.19 -16.20
C THR A 459 -45.68 42.52 -16.94
N LEU A 460 -44.50 42.74 -17.53
CA LEU A 460 -44.21 43.95 -18.29
C LEU A 460 -45.09 44.07 -19.54
N ALA A 461 -45.29 42.98 -20.29
CA ALA A 461 -46.11 42.99 -21.50
C ALA A 461 -47.58 43.36 -21.23
N SER A 462 -48.17 42.76 -20.19
CA SER A 462 -49.55 43.05 -19.76
C SER A 462 -49.69 44.50 -19.27
N LYS A 463 -48.77 44.98 -18.42
CA LYS A 463 -48.78 46.36 -17.91
C LYS A 463 -48.61 47.40 -19.02
N LEU A 464 -47.65 47.21 -19.93
CA LEU A 464 -47.46 48.08 -21.09
C LEU A 464 -48.72 48.15 -21.96
N SER A 465 -49.40 47.02 -22.16
CA SER A 465 -50.62 46.99 -22.97
C SER A 465 -51.74 47.81 -22.34
N HIS A 466 -51.87 47.76 -21.01
CA HIS A 466 -52.88 48.54 -20.27
C HIS A 466 -52.58 50.04 -20.30
N GLU A 467 -51.33 50.43 -20.04
CA GLU A 467 -50.90 51.84 -20.02
C GLU A 467 -50.98 52.50 -21.40
N LEU A 468 -50.81 51.75 -22.48
CA LEU A 468 -50.92 52.27 -23.86
C LEU A 468 -52.36 52.34 -24.39
N ARG A 469 -53.30 51.57 -23.83
CA ARG A 469 -54.71 51.57 -24.25
C ARG A 469 -55.39 52.90 -23.94
N THR A 470 -55.09 53.49 -22.78
CA THR A 470 -55.66 54.77 -22.33
C THR A 470 -55.31 55.96 -23.24
N PRO A 471 -54.03 56.27 -23.54
CA PRO A 471 -53.69 57.37 -24.45
C PRO A 471 -54.18 57.11 -25.87
N LEU A 472 -54.20 55.85 -26.32
CA LEU A 472 -54.70 55.51 -27.65
C LEU A 472 -56.22 55.74 -27.77
N ALA A 473 -56.99 55.47 -26.71
CA ALA A 473 -58.42 55.79 -26.67
C ALA A 473 -58.68 57.30 -26.78
N VAL A 474 -57.83 58.13 -26.15
CA VAL A 474 -57.89 59.59 -26.26
C VAL A 474 -57.60 60.04 -27.69
N VAL A 475 -56.51 59.55 -28.30
CA VAL A 475 -56.16 59.85 -29.70
C VAL A 475 -57.30 59.45 -30.64
N ARG A 476 -57.91 58.27 -30.43
CA ARG A 476 -59.06 57.81 -31.23
C ARG A 476 -60.25 58.75 -31.08
N SER A 477 -60.62 59.11 -29.85
CA SER A 477 -61.73 60.05 -29.60
C SER A 477 -61.48 61.42 -30.22
N SER A 478 -60.24 61.93 -30.18
CA SER A 478 -59.88 63.18 -30.85
C SER A 478 -59.99 63.07 -32.38
N LEU A 479 -59.59 61.94 -32.97
CA LEU A 479 -59.73 61.68 -34.41
C LEU A 479 -61.20 61.50 -34.82
N ASP A 480 -62.01 60.82 -34.02
CA ASP A 480 -63.45 60.65 -34.25
C ASP A 480 -64.17 62.01 -34.24
N ASN A 481 -63.83 62.90 -33.29
CA ASN A 481 -64.33 64.26 -33.24
C ASN A 481 -63.87 65.10 -34.45
N LEU A 482 -62.62 64.94 -34.88
CA LEU A 482 -62.07 65.64 -36.03
C LEU A 482 -62.77 65.21 -37.34
N ALA A 483 -63.13 63.93 -37.45
CA ALA A 483 -63.84 63.38 -38.61
C ALA A 483 -65.26 63.93 -38.77
N MET A 484 -65.89 64.38 -37.67
CA MET A 484 -67.20 65.04 -37.67
C MET A 484 -67.15 66.53 -38.08
N ALA A 485 -65.97 67.14 -38.15
CA ALA A 485 -65.80 68.54 -38.56
C ALA A 485 -65.67 68.69 -40.09
N GLU A 486 -66.05 69.85 -40.64
CA GLU A 486 -65.85 70.18 -42.06
C GLU A 486 -64.36 70.46 -42.35
N LEU A 487 -63.65 69.41 -42.80
CA LEU A 487 -62.24 69.48 -43.16
C LEU A 487 -62.03 69.64 -44.68
N PRO A 488 -60.99 70.37 -45.13
CA PRO A 488 -60.55 70.36 -46.53
C PRO A 488 -60.23 68.93 -47.00
N ALA A 489 -60.47 68.62 -48.28
CA ALA A 489 -60.37 67.26 -48.84
C ALA A 489 -59.01 66.58 -48.57
N ASP A 490 -57.91 67.33 -48.65
CA ASP A 490 -56.57 66.82 -48.36
C ASP A 490 -56.39 66.46 -46.86
N SER A 491 -56.97 67.25 -45.95
CA SER A 491 -56.90 67.04 -44.49
C SER A 491 -57.76 65.86 -44.03
N ARG A 492 -58.93 65.65 -44.66
CA ARG A 492 -59.80 64.49 -44.39
C ARG A 492 -59.07 63.17 -44.69
N ARG A 493 -58.30 63.11 -45.77
CA ARG A 493 -57.52 61.91 -46.14
C ARG A 493 -56.42 61.57 -45.11
N TYR A 494 -55.80 62.57 -44.49
CA TYR A 494 -54.83 62.33 -43.40
C TYR A 494 -55.51 61.88 -42.09
N ALA A 495 -56.67 62.44 -41.77
CA ALA A 495 -57.46 62.03 -40.61
C ALA A 495 -57.94 60.58 -40.72
N GLU A 496 -58.47 60.18 -41.88
CA GLU A 496 -58.89 58.79 -42.16
C GLU A 496 -57.71 57.81 -42.01
N ARG A 497 -56.54 58.17 -42.56
CA ARG A 497 -55.31 57.35 -42.41
C ARG A 497 -54.83 57.25 -40.95
N ALA A 498 -54.94 58.31 -40.18
CA ALA A 498 -54.58 58.31 -38.76
C ALA A 498 -55.56 57.45 -37.94
N GLN A 499 -56.86 57.48 -38.28
CA GLN A 499 -57.91 56.69 -37.65
C GLN A 499 -57.71 55.19 -37.94
N GLU A 500 -57.38 54.84 -39.19
CA GLU A 500 -57.00 53.48 -39.59
C GLU A 500 -55.74 53.00 -38.84
N GLY A 501 -54.72 53.86 -38.73
CA GLY A 501 -53.51 53.58 -37.94
C GLY A 501 -53.79 53.36 -36.45
N GLY A 502 -54.68 54.15 -35.85
CA GLY A 502 -55.10 54.02 -34.45
C GLY A 502 -55.92 52.75 -34.19
N ALA A 503 -56.79 52.37 -35.12
CA ALA A 503 -57.51 51.11 -35.07
C ALA A 503 -56.56 49.91 -35.14
N ARG A 504 -55.54 49.96 -36.01
CA ARG A 504 -54.51 48.92 -36.13
C ARG A 504 -53.67 48.78 -34.86
N LEU A 505 -53.24 49.89 -34.26
CA LEU A 505 -52.51 49.88 -32.98
C LEU A 505 -53.35 49.31 -31.83
N SER A 506 -54.63 49.68 -31.77
CA SER A 506 -55.57 49.14 -30.77
C SER A 506 -55.71 47.63 -30.92
N GLY A 507 -55.77 47.19 -32.18
CA GLY A 507 -55.68 45.80 -32.58
C GLY A 507 -54.46 45.08 -32.03
N ILE A 508 -53.25 45.60 -32.26
CA ILE A 508 -51.99 45.00 -31.78
C ILE A 508 -51.93 44.95 -30.24
N LEU A 509 -52.42 45.97 -29.53
CA LEU A 509 -52.43 45.97 -28.06
C LEU A 509 -53.43 44.96 -27.49
N ASN A 510 -54.60 44.84 -28.09
CA ASN A 510 -55.58 43.82 -27.71
C ASN A 510 -55.07 42.42 -28.01
N SER A 511 -54.36 42.24 -29.12
CA SER A 511 -53.65 41.02 -29.49
C SER A 511 -52.62 40.59 -28.45
N LEU A 512 -51.77 41.54 -28.01
CA LEU A 512 -50.74 41.31 -27.01
C LEU A 512 -51.33 40.97 -25.63
N SER A 513 -52.43 41.64 -25.27
CA SER A 513 -53.19 41.34 -24.05
C SER A 513 -53.83 39.96 -24.12
N ALA A 514 -54.56 39.65 -25.20
CA ALA A 514 -55.26 38.38 -25.38
C ALA A 514 -54.31 37.18 -25.38
N ALA A 515 -53.12 37.29 -25.98
CA ALA A 515 -52.10 36.26 -25.90
C ALA A 515 -51.57 36.07 -24.46
N SER A 516 -51.31 37.18 -23.75
CA SER A 516 -50.83 37.16 -22.36
C SER A 516 -51.88 36.58 -21.40
N ASP A 517 -53.15 36.92 -21.60
CA ASP A 517 -54.30 36.48 -20.80
C ASP A 517 -54.64 35.02 -21.11
N LEU A 518 -54.62 34.59 -22.37
CA LEU A 518 -54.81 33.19 -22.75
C LEU A 518 -53.72 32.29 -22.16
N GLU A 519 -52.46 32.71 -22.18
CA GLU A 519 -51.40 31.98 -21.48
C GLU A 519 -51.67 31.87 -19.97
N ALA A 520 -52.32 32.87 -19.36
CA ALA A 520 -52.75 32.82 -17.97
C ALA A 520 -53.93 31.86 -17.77
N SER A 521 -54.93 31.87 -18.66
CA SER A 521 -56.07 30.95 -18.62
C SER A 521 -55.64 29.50 -18.83
N ILE A 522 -54.74 29.21 -19.79
CA ILE A 522 -54.16 27.87 -20.01
C ILE A 522 -53.43 27.35 -18.76
N ARG A 523 -52.78 28.24 -17.98
CA ARG A 523 -52.08 27.87 -16.74
C ARG A 523 -53.02 27.46 -15.60
N HIS A 524 -54.24 28.00 -15.57
CA HIS A 524 -55.21 27.73 -14.50
C HIS A 524 -56.37 26.84 -14.95
N ALA A 525 -56.40 26.46 -16.23
CA ALA A 525 -57.40 25.55 -16.76
C ALA A 525 -57.19 24.15 -16.17
N GLU A 526 -58.20 23.67 -15.46
CA GLU A 526 -58.26 22.29 -14.99
C GLU A 526 -58.76 21.40 -16.12
N ARG A 527 -58.26 20.17 -16.18
CA ARG A 527 -58.76 19.17 -17.13
C ARG A 527 -59.76 18.30 -16.42
N GLU A 528 -60.94 18.16 -17.00
CA GLU A 528 -62.02 17.32 -16.51
C GLU A 528 -62.54 16.38 -17.60
N SER A 529 -63.28 15.35 -17.19
CA SER A 529 -63.95 14.43 -18.11
C SER A 529 -65.36 14.94 -18.43
N PHE A 530 -65.64 15.17 -19.70
CA PHE A 530 -66.94 15.65 -20.18
C PHE A 530 -67.33 14.95 -21.50
N ASP A 531 -68.60 15.05 -21.89
CA ASP A 531 -69.07 14.56 -23.18
C ASP A 531 -68.90 15.64 -24.26
N LEU A 532 -68.04 15.36 -25.24
CA LEU A 532 -67.78 16.24 -26.37
C LEU A 532 -69.01 16.38 -27.29
N ALA A 533 -69.89 15.37 -27.34
CA ALA A 533 -71.12 15.44 -28.13
C ALA A 533 -72.08 16.51 -27.58
N ASP A 534 -72.26 16.52 -26.26
CA ASP A 534 -73.11 17.49 -25.56
C ASP A 534 -72.55 18.91 -25.69
N LEU A 535 -71.24 19.08 -25.53
CA LEU A 535 -70.58 20.37 -25.73
C LEU A 535 -70.81 20.91 -27.15
N LEU A 536 -70.56 20.09 -28.18
CA LEU A 536 -70.76 20.51 -29.57
C LEU A 536 -72.23 20.82 -29.89
N GLN A 537 -73.17 20.05 -29.32
CA GLN A 537 -74.59 20.29 -29.49
C GLN A 537 -75.02 21.63 -28.86
N ALA A 538 -74.55 21.93 -27.66
CA ALA A 538 -74.80 23.21 -27.00
C ALA A 538 -74.21 24.39 -27.80
N LEU A 539 -72.97 24.26 -28.27
CA LEU A 539 -72.30 25.30 -29.06
C LEU A 539 -72.99 25.56 -30.40
N VAL A 540 -73.34 24.52 -31.15
CA VAL A 540 -74.04 24.67 -32.44
C VAL A 540 -75.40 25.35 -32.27
N GLN A 541 -76.13 25.05 -31.19
CA GLN A 541 -77.39 25.75 -30.90
C GLN A 541 -77.14 27.24 -30.62
N CYS A 542 -76.14 27.57 -29.81
CA CYS A 542 -75.75 28.96 -29.56
C CYS A 542 -75.33 29.70 -30.83
N TYR A 543 -74.60 29.05 -31.74
CA TYR A 543 -74.19 29.66 -33.01
C TYR A 543 -75.39 29.90 -33.94
N GLN A 544 -76.36 28.98 -33.98
CA GLN A 544 -77.58 29.15 -34.74
C GLN A 544 -78.40 30.36 -34.26
N ASP A 545 -78.44 30.60 -32.95
CA ASP A 545 -79.11 31.75 -32.35
C ASP A 545 -78.34 33.07 -32.59
N ALA A 546 -77.00 33.03 -32.50
CA ALA A 546 -76.14 34.20 -32.68
C ALA A 546 -76.03 34.65 -34.15
N HIS A 547 -76.11 33.72 -35.10
CA HIS A 547 -75.95 33.98 -36.54
C HIS A 547 -77.16 33.46 -37.34
N PRO A 548 -78.35 34.10 -37.21
CA PRO A 548 -79.58 33.65 -37.86
C PRO A 548 -79.55 33.70 -39.40
N GLN A 549 -78.54 34.36 -39.96
CA GLN A 549 -78.31 34.48 -41.42
C GLN A 549 -77.54 33.29 -42.01
N HIS A 550 -77.13 32.32 -41.18
CA HIS A 550 -76.46 31.10 -41.62
C HIS A 550 -77.18 29.87 -41.05
N ARG A 551 -77.09 28.74 -41.76
CA ARG A 551 -77.62 27.45 -41.31
C ARG A 551 -76.49 26.64 -40.70
N PHE A 552 -76.63 26.19 -39.47
CA PHE A 552 -75.66 25.33 -38.81
C PHE A 552 -76.15 23.89 -38.77
N ARG A 553 -75.29 22.96 -39.17
CA ARG A 553 -75.57 21.53 -39.12
C ARG A 553 -74.51 20.81 -38.30
N LEU A 554 -74.94 19.96 -37.37
CA LEU A 554 -74.06 19.09 -36.59
C LEU A 554 -74.15 17.64 -37.09
N GLU A 555 -73.04 17.08 -37.55
CA GLU A 555 -72.91 15.66 -37.89
C GLU A 555 -71.99 14.98 -36.87
N ARG A 556 -72.51 14.01 -36.12
CA ARG A 556 -71.74 13.27 -35.11
C ARG A 556 -72.14 11.78 -35.06
N PRO A 557 -71.28 10.89 -34.54
CA PRO A 557 -71.67 9.50 -34.27
C PRO A 557 -72.75 9.43 -33.19
N GLU A 558 -73.51 8.34 -33.19
CA GLU A 558 -74.42 8.01 -32.09
C GLU A 558 -73.62 7.56 -30.85
N GLY A 559 -74.06 7.98 -29.66
CA GLY A 559 -73.42 7.68 -28.37
C GLY A 559 -72.57 8.81 -27.77
N GLU A 560 -72.06 8.58 -26.56
CA GLU A 560 -71.22 9.53 -25.80
C GLU A 560 -69.81 9.65 -26.42
N LEU A 561 -69.29 10.88 -26.53
CA LEU A 561 -67.93 11.17 -26.98
C LEU A 561 -67.08 11.65 -25.78
N ARG A 562 -66.75 10.75 -24.85
CA ARG A 562 -65.98 11.09 -23.66
C ARG A 562 -64.59 11.65 -23.97
N CYS A 563 -64.33 12.88 -23.55
CA CYS A 563 -63.07 13.58 -23.70
C CYS A 563 -62.55 14.03 -22.33
N HIS A 564 -61.22 13.99 -22.13
CA HIS A 564 -60.58 14.54 -20.94
C HIS A 564 -59.75 15.79 -21.30
N GLY A 565 -60.25 16.97 -20.93
CA GLY A 565 -59.72 18.27 -21.33
C GLY A 565 -60.38 19.42 -20.57
N ALA A 566 -60.17 20.66 -21.03
CA ALA A 566 -60.82 21.84 -20.48
C ALA A 566 -61.96 22.26 -21.43
N PRO A 567 -63.24 22.01 -21.09
CA PRO A 567 -64.36 22.25 -22.00
C PRO A 567 -64.51 23.74 -22.36
N GLU A 568 -64.21 24.67 -21.46
CA GLU A 568 -64.27 26.11 -21.71
C GLU A 568 -63.23 26.56 -22.74
N LEU A 569 -62.02 25.99 -22.67
CA LEU A 569 -60.99 26.26 -23.66
C LEU A 569 -61.37 25.66 -25.02
N LEU A 570 -61.94 24.45 -25.06
CA LEU A 570 -62.41 23.85 -26.31
C LEU A 570 -63.58 24.63 -26.93
N ALA A 571 -64.51 25.15 -26.13
CA ALA A 571 -65.54 26.08 -26.59
C ALA A 571 -64.90 27.33 -27.22
N GLN A 572 -63.91 27.93 -26.56
CA GLN A 572 -63.19 29.08 -27.09
C GLN A 572 -62.45 28.78 -28.40
N LEU A 573 -61.89 27.56 -28.57
CA LEU A 573 -61.32 27.11 -29.84
C LEU A 573 -62.39 27.03 -30.92
N MET A 574 -63.54 26.40 -30.61
CA MET A 574 -64.65 26.26 -31.55
C MET A 574 -65.21 27.63 -31.97
N ASP A 575 -65.32 28.59 -31.05
CA ASP A 575 -65.71 29.97 -31.34
C ASP A 575 -64.78 30.56 -32.41
N LYS A 576 -63.46 30.36 -32.28
CA LYS A 576 -62.49 30.87 -33.26
C LYS A 576 -62.57 30.20 -34.62
N LEU A 577 -62.92 28.92 -34.68
CA LEU A 577 -63.12 28.23 -35.95
C LEU A 577 -64.44 28.65 -36.62
N VAL A 578 -65.50 28.83 -35.84
CA VAL A 578 -66.84 29.21 -36.33
C VAL A 578 -66.91 30.69 -36.71
N ASP A 579 -66.35 31.60 -35.90
CA ASP A 579 -66.20 33.03 -36.26
C ASP A 579 -65.50 33.16 -37.62
N ASN A 580 -64.46 32.34 -37.83
CA ASN A 580 -63.73 32.31 -39.09
C ASN A 580 -64.60 31.77 -40.23
N ALA A 581 -65.33 30.66 -40.02
CA ALA A 581 -66.25 30.11 -41.01
C ALA A 581 -67.33 31.12 -41.43
N VAL A 582 -68.01 31.74 -40.47
CA VAL A 582 -69.05 32.76 -40.71
C VAL A 582 -68.49 33.95 -41.48
N SER A 583 -67.29 34.42 -41.14
CA SER A 583 -66.70 35.58 -41.81
C SER A 583 -66.38 35.36 -43.30
N PHE A 584 -66.28 34.12 -43.77
CA PHE A 584 -65.98 33.79 -45.18
C PHE A 584 -67.16 33.16 -45.93
N ALA A 585 -68.23 32.79 -45.21
CA ALA A 585 -69.39 32.12 -45.78
C ALA A 585 -70.34 33.11 -46.47
N PRO A 586 -70.88 32.77 -47.67
CA PRO A 586 -71.97 33.54 -48.27
C PRO A 586 -73.19 33.59 -47.35
N GLN A 587 -74.00 34.64 -47.45
CA GLN A 587 -75.26 34.73 -46.70
C GLN A 587 -76.19 33.56 -47.05
N ASP A 588 -76.94 33.05 -46.06
CA ASP A 588 -77.85 31.90 -46.16
C ASP A 588 -77.20 30.54 -46.50
N SER A 589 -75.87 30.46 -46.51
CA SER A 589 -75.12 29.21 -46.69
C SER A 589 -75.08 28.34 -45.42
N GLU A 590 -74.73 27.06 -45.60
CA GLU A 590 -74.60 26.10 -44.52
C GLU A 590 -73.16 26.07 -43.98
N ILE A 591 -73.01 26.08 -42.65
CA ILE A 591 -71.77 25.78 -41.93
C ILE A 591 -71.93 24.43 -41.24
N LEU A 592 -71.11 23.47 -41.64
CA LEU A 592 -71.18 22.10 -41.16
C LEU A 592 -70.11 21.85 -40.10
N VAL A 593 -70.54 21.54 -38.88
CA VAL A 593 -69.69 21.05 -37.79
C VAL A 593 -69.79 19.54 -37.76
N ARG A 594 -68.66 18.85 -37.94
CA ARG A 594 -68.63 17.39 -38.00
C ARG A 594 -67.67 16.80 -36.98
N ALA A 595 -68.13 15.87 -36.18
CA ALA A 595 -67.31 15.05 -35.30
C ALA A 595 -67.22 13.61 -35.83
N ARG A 596 -66.03 13.00 -35.79
CA ARG A 596 -65.82 11.58 -36.10
C ARG A 596 -64.80 10.97 -35.14
N HIS A 597 -64.84 9.65 -34.95
CA HIS A 597 -63.71 8.95 -34.34
C HIS A 597 -62.52 8.90 -35.32
N HIS A 598 -61.31 9.10 -34.81
CA HIS A 598 -60.09 9.03 -35.61
C HIS A 598 -58.93 8.51 -34.75
N GLY A 599 -58.54 7.25 -34.97
CA GLY A 599 -57.56 6.55 -34.13
C GLY A 599 -58.01 6.49 -32.67
N ASP A 600 -57.09 6.83 -31.75
CA ASP A 600 -57.35 6.92 -30.29
C ASP A 600 -57.98 8.27 -29.87
N GLY A 601 -58.59 8.99 -30.82
CA GLY A 601 -59.04 10.36 -30.65
C GLY A 601 -60.37 10.66 -31.35
N TYR A 602 -60.60 11.96 -31.52
CA TYR A 602 -61.71 12.56 -32.25
C TYR A 602 -61.15 13.48 -33.34
N CYS A 603 -61.83 13.52 -34.46
CA CYS A 603 -61.61 14.46 -35.55
C CYS A 603 -62.82 15.39 -35.61
N LEU A 604 -62.62 16.66 -35.30
CA LEU A 604 -63.63 17.71 -35.40
C LEU A 604 -63.34 18.54 -36.64
N GLN A 605 -64.36 18.80 -37.45
CA GLN A 605 -64.24 19.57 -38.68
C GLN A 605 -65.27 20.70 -38.69
N VAL A 606 -64.85 21.90 -39.07
CA VAL A 606 -65.75 23.01 -39.39
C VAL A 606 -65.58 23.30 -40.87
N GLU A 607 -66.66 23.11 -41.63
CA GLU A 607 -66.71 23.26 -43.08
C GLU A 607 -67.66 24.40 -43.45
N ASN A 608 -67.23 25.28 -44.36
CA ASN A 608 -68.05 26.39 -44.83
C ASN A 608 -67.89 26.58 -46.34
N GLU A 609 -68.97 27.03 -47.00
CA GLU A 609 -68.91 27.58 -48.35
C GLU A 609 -68.13 28.89 -48.38
N GLY A 610 -67.47 29.22 -49.48
CA GLY A 610 -66.70 30.47 -49.60
C GLY A 610 -65.51 30.36 -50.57
N PRO A 611 -64.61 31.34 -50.57
CA PRO A 611 -63.41 31.29 -51.40
C PRO A 611 -62.46 30.18 -50.93
N ALA A 612 -61.79 29.53 -51.89
CA ALA A 612 -60.75 28.56 -51.59
C ALA A 612 -59.54 29.23 -50.90
N LEU A 613 -58.92 28.52 -49.95
CA LEU A 613 -57.62 28.80 -49.38
C LEU A 613 -56.54 28.78 -50.49
N PRO A 614 -55.62 29.76 -50.55
CA PRO A 614 -54.52 29.76 -51.52
C PRO A 614 -53.55 28.60 -51.32
N ASP A 615 -52.99 28.10 -52.43
CA ASP A 615 -52.04 26.99 -52.43
C ASP A 615 -50.77 27.34 -51.60
N GLY A 616 -50.41 26.50 -50.62
CA GLY A 616 -49.19 26.64 -49.82
C GLY A 616 -49.31 27.43 -48.50
N PHE A 617 -50.53 27.80 -48.08
CA PHE A 617 -50.79 28.55 -46.84
C PHE A 617 -51.29 27.68 -45.67
N ASP A 618 -51.54 26.41 -45.89
CA ASP A 618 -52.22 25.46 -45.00
C ASP A 618 -51.57 25.30 -43.60
N ARG A 619 -50.26 25.54 -43.47
CA ARG A 619 -49.56 25.58 -42.17
C ARG A 619 -49.34 26.97 -41.59
N LYS A 620 -49.22 28.00 -42.44
CA LYS A 620 -48.92 29.38 -42.02
C LYS A 620 -50.16 30.13 -41.53
N LEU A 621 -51.37 29.65 -41.86
CA LEU A 621 -52.64 30.23 -41.39
C LEU A 621 -52.81 30.20 -39.87
N PHE A 622 -52.07 29.33 -39.17
CA PHE A 622 -52.10 29.22 -37.71
C PHE A 622 -50.95 29.97 -37.02
N ASP A 623 -50.16 30.74 -37.76
CA ASP A 623 -49.14 31.63 -37.21
C ASP A 623 -49.76 32.97 -36.79
N SER A 624 -49.14 33.60 -35.79
CA SER A 624 -49.60 34.88 -35.26
C SER A 624 -49.53 35.97 -36.34
N LEU A 625 -50.59 36.80 -36.44
CA LEU A 625 -50.69 37.95 -37.33
C LEU A 625 -50.74 37.63 -38.84
N VAL A 626 -51.13 36.41 -39.22
CA VAL A 626 -51.33 36.02 -40.63
C VAL A 626 -52.80 36.21 -41.03
N SER A 627 -53.07 37.04 -42.04
CA SER A 627 -54.40 37.25 -42.62
C SER A 627 -54.33 37.21 -44.14
N VAL A 628 -55.25 36.47 -44.77
CA VAL A 628 -55.32 36.28 -46.22
C VAL A 628 -56.74 36.62 -46.67
N ARG A 629 -56.98 37.85 -47.14
CA ARG A 629 -58.26 38.31 -47.69
C ARG A 629 -58.05 38.97 -49.06
N PRO A 630 -58.80 38.58 -50.11
CA PRO A 630 -58.84 39.34 -51.37
C PRO A 630 -59.61 40.64 -51.15
N GLY A 631 -58.97 41.80 -51.31
CA GLY A 631 -59.66 43.10 -51.38
C GLY A 631 -59.46 44.10 -50.23
N GLY A 632 -58.46 43.93 -49.35
CA GLY A 632 -58.12 44.94 -48.34
C GLY A 632 -59.11 45.01 -47.16
N ASP A 633 -58.58 45.46 -46.03
CA ASP A 633 -59.10 45.27 -44.66
C ASP A 633 -60.49 45.89 -44.40
N ARG A 634 -61.57 45.12 -44.62
CA ARG A 634 -62.94 45.52 -44.24
C ARG A 634 -63.53 44.69 -43.08
N GLY A 635 -62.71 43.98 -42.33
CA GLY A 635 -63.15 43.26 -41.13
C GLY A 635 -61.99 43.02 -40.17
N GLY A 636 -61.96 43.79 -39.07
CA GLY A 636 -60.84 43.97 -38.14
C GLY A 636 -60.38 42.76 -37.33
N HIS A 637 -60.15 41.61 -37.96
CA HIS A 637 -59.59 40.41 -37.33
C HIS A 637 -58.11 40.27 -37.71
N LEU A 638 -57.21 40.56 -36.77
CA LEU A 638 -55.73 40.58 -36.95
C LEU A 638 -55.07 39.20 -37.12
N GLY A 639 -55.80 38.19 -37.61
CA GLY A 639 -55.20 36.86 -37.89
C GLY A 639 -54.79 36.06 -36.64
N LEU A 640 -55.39 36.34 -35.49
CA LEU A 640 -55.03 35.67 -34.22
C LEU A 640 -56.01 34.60 -33.76
N GLY A 641 -57.23 34.57 -34.31
CA GLY A 641 -58.22 33.56 -33.93
C GLY A 641 -57.69 32.13 -34.15
N LEU A 642 -57.05 31.89 -35.31
CA LEU A 642 -56.46 30.59 -35.64
C LEU A 642 -55.18 30.28 -34.84
N TYR A 643 -54.40 31.31 -34.46
CA TYR A 643 -53.25 31.14 -33.56
C TYR A 643 -53.70 30.74 -32.14
N ILE A 644 -54.75 31.38 -31.62
CA ILE A 644 -55.38 31.03 -30.33
C ILE A 644 -55.93 29.60 -30.37
N ALA A 645 -56.64 29.26 -31.45
CA ALA A 645 -57.13 27.90 -31.67
C ALA A 645 -55.99 26.88 -31.67
N ARG A 646 -54.83 27.21 -32.25
CA ARG A 646 -53.63 26.34 -32.23
C ARG A 646 -53.07 26.16 -30.81
N LEU A 647 -52.92 27.24 -30.04
CA LEU A 647 -52.44 27.15 -28.66
C LEU A 647 -53.35 26.28 -27.79
N ILE A 648 -54.67 26.40 -27.96
CA ILE A 648 -55.64 25.58 -27.24
C ILE A 648 -55.59 24.12 -27.71
N ALA A 649 -55.44 23.88 -29.02
CA ALA A 649 -55.27 22.53 -29.55
C ALA A 649 -54.01 21.86 -28.99
N GLU A 650 -52.88 22.58 -28.96
CA GLU A 650 -51.62 22.12 -28.38
C GLU A 650 -51.75 21.83 -26.87
N PHE A 651 -52.46 22.68 -26.12
CA PHE A 651 -52.77 22.42 -24.70
C PHE A 651 -53.50 21.09 -24.50
N HIS A 652 -54.39 20.71 -25.42
CA HIS A 652 -55.09 19.42 -25.38
C HIS A 652 -54.30 18.25 -26.02
N GLY A 653 -53.06 18.48 -26.46
CA GLY A 653 -52.27 17.48 -27.18
C GLY A 653 -52.77 17.19 -28.60
N GLY A 654 -53.68 18.03 -29.12
CA GLY A 654 -54.26 17.94 -30.44
C GLY A 654 -53.49 18.71 -31.52
N ARG A 655 -53.98 18.65 -32.76
CA ARG A 655 -53.40 19.35 -33.92
C ARG A 655 -54.50 19.95 -34.80
N LEU A 656 -54.28 21.17 -35.29
CA LEU A 656 -55.12 21.80 -36.29
C LEU A 656 -54.54 21.68 -37.69
N ALA A 657 -55.42 21.54 -38.68
CA ALA A 657 -55.10 21.57 -40.10
C ALA A 657 -56.19 22.33 -40.87
N ALA A 658 -55.83 22.96 -41.98
CA ALA A 658 -56.76 23.61 -42.89
C ALA A 658 -56.64 22.99 -44.28
N ALA A 659 -57.76 22.77 -44.96
CA ALA A 659 -57.83 22.26 -46.32
C ALA A 659 -58.96 22.92 -47.10
N ASN A 660 -58.91 22.86 -48.43
CA ASN A 660 -60.04 23.24 -49.28
C ASN A 660 -61.09 22.13 -49.32
N ARG A 661 -62.36 22.49 -49.54
CA ARG A 661 -63.41 21.51 -49.89
C ARG A 661 -63.04 20.80 -51.20
N ALA A 662 -63.58 19.59 -51.41
CA ALA A 662 -63.25 18.75 -52.56
C ALA A 662 -63.59 19.42 -53.91
N ASP A 663 -64.65 20.22 -53.94
CA ASP A 663 -65.11 21.04 -55.08
C ASP A 663 -64.45 22.43 -55.13
N ARG A 664 -63.54 22.72 -54.20
CA ARG A 664 -62.89 24.02 -53.97
C ARG A 664 -63.87 25.19 -53.77
N SER A 665 -65.11 24.92 -53.36
CA SER A 665 -66.14 25.94 -53.07
C SER A 665 -66.14 26.43 -51.62
N GLY A 666 -65.02 26.26 -50.91
CA GLY A 666 -64.91 26.66 -49.51
C GLY A 666 -63.73 26.00 -48.78
N ALA A 667 -63.75 26.07 -47.44
CA ALA A 667 -62.67 25.61 -46.57
C ALA A 667 -63.16 24.59 -45.52
N VAL A 668 -62.23 23.76 -45.05
CA VAL A 668 -62.41 22.78 -43.97
C VAL A 668 -61.29 22.93 -42.95
N PHE A 669 -61.64 23.31 -41.73
CA PHE A 669 -60.72 23.36 -40.59
C PHE A 669 -60.89 22.09 -39.76
N THR A 670 -59.80 21.33 -39.59
CA THR A 670 -59.80 20.03 -38.91
C THR A 670 -58.98 20.08 -37.62
N LEU A 671 -59.61 19.77 -36.48
CA LEU A 671 -58.97 19.51 -35.19
C LEU A 671 -58.88 18.01 -34.93
N LEU A 672 -57.65 17.50 -34.80
CA LEU A 672 -57.37 16.17 -34.30
C LEU A 672 -57.15 16.25 -32.79
N LEU A 673 -58.05 15.67 -32.01
CA LEU A 673 -58.06 15.74 -30.55
C LEU A 673 -57.86 14.33 -29.96
N PRO A 674 -56.82 14.05 -29.17
CA PRO A 674 -56.70 12.76 -28.48
C PRO A 674 -57.79 12.63 -27.40
N ARG A 675 -58.28 11.40 -27.12
CA ARG A 675 -59.28 11.16 -26.06
C ARG A 675 -58.83 11.58 -24.65
N GLY A 676 -57.52 11.77 -24.46
CA GLY A 676 -56.87 12.03 -23.18
C GLY A 676 -56.60 10.71 -22.44
N VAL A 677 -55.37 10.52 -21.97
CA VAL A 677 -55.02 9.33 -21.16
C VAL A 677 -55.58 9.54 -19.76
N THR A 678 -56.60 8.77 -19.37
CA THR A 678 -56.92 8.56 -17.96
C THR A 678 -55.69 7.97 -17.29
N GLY A 679 -55.08 8.73 -16.38
CA GLY A 679 -53.96 8.27 -15.59
C GLY A 679 -54.40 7.16 -14.63
N ASP A 680 -54.57 5.95 -15.15
CA ASP A 680 -54.64 4.71 -14.36
C ASP A 680 -54.03 3.53 -15.14
N ARG A 681 -52.82 3.74 -15.67
CA ARG A 681 -51.88 2.67 -16.00
C ARG A 681 -50.65 2.80 -15.11
N ALA A 682 -50.87 2.61 -13.81
CA ALA A 682 -49.81 2.25 -12.89
C ALA A 682 -49.59 0.73 -12.95
N ILE A 683 -48.41 0.33 -13.43
CA ILE A 683 -47.68 -0.90 -13.08
C ILE A 683 -48.40 -2.23 -13.41
N ALA A 684 -48.20 -2.72 -14.63
CA ALA A 684 -48.21 -4.16 -14.88
C ALA A 684 -46.79 -4.69 -14.69
N GLU A 685 -46.52 -5.27 -13.51
CA GLU A 685 -45.34 -6.09 -13.26
C GLU A 685 -45.28 -7.24 -14.28
N ALA A 686 -44.11 -7.41 -14.89
CA ALA A 686 -43.79 -8.59 -15.67
C ALA A 686 -43.71 -9.81 -14.73
N PRO A 687 -44.31 -10.96 -15.08
CA PRO A 687 -44.11 -12.18 -14.33
C PRO A 687 -42.67 -12.65 -14.55
N GLY A 688 -41.91 -12.78 -13.46
CA GLY A 688 -40.60 -13.41 -13.47
C GLY A 688 -40.71 -14.85 -13.96
N SER A 689 -40.12 -15.11 -15.12
CA SER A 689 -39.85 -16.44 -15.64
C SER A 689 -38.58 -17.00 -15.02
N GLY A 690 -38.71 -18.20 -14.42
CA GLY A 690 -37.78 -19.34 -14.55
C GLY A 690 -36.33 -19.15 -14.14
#